data_AF-A0A1E3IEY1-F1
#
_entry.id   AF-A0A1E3IEY1-F1
#
_cell.length_a   1.000
_cell.length_b   1.000
_cell.length_c   1.000
_cell.angle_alpha   90.00
_cell.angle_beta   90.00
_cell.angle_gamma   90.00
#
_symmetry.space_group_name_H-M   'P 1'
#
loop_
_entity.id
_entity.type
_entity.pdbx_description
1 polymer ?
#
loop_
_entity_poly.entity_id
_entity_poly.type
_entity_poly.pdbx_seq_one_letter_code
_entity_poly.pdbx_strand_id
1 'polypeptide(L)'
;MSAVIKDIYNTFLFDPEHGLQLDAIYPTSHPQDAHVPVFVHYHGGGMAAGSRRDMFFAWMRDILPAKGFLVIFADYRLLYPSTADDIITDVHTLFSYISSPNTELAQSLAFLGITIDASHIVVNGASGGNYAAKAAATLPTVIPRPIAWVDLWGQGGDWLSDFLVKPYDITKYIVGLLYDEARAIELEEAGGGEVVTDDRFVPLEGGKRGHKLGRFSMVAYWLRQGTFLDHLFSAPGLGAKLAAVEPQHRPSLIPPDKVHLLLPITPITCPAYLIHGTTDKICPISESKAIERDMKQLGLEVVVDWVENGEHGLWDTDTRKPVATLGETIENVVAWVEEKARVPQAAHHYESLTRGANMLMTALTGDHLGPYLLSSNPCLYLKPLKPPLSIISDISRALRHTISLTITLGLWTGTHLNCFTKLFHCASTAPPPPPPHGPNITQAIISCSTSPWLTMKGCPRVLQAIGEFEPGRLDGEDLHAIDMLDVYLPTSRQSTKNGKVPAFVHFHGGGMVTGSQNDPFFPEWINTILPAKGFLVVSADYRLLFPSTPADMITDVHTATAELGRSRVRELLRVTYLSASSTPLNTWLSSLDIALDASPSVVSGQSGGNYPARAAATIPTVKPRPIAWFTLFGQGSDWLSDFWLSPQNVLPYTPFFEYDQTRAKTVVEPGRGKVVSDSAYLTLKGGKVGDTTGRNNLYIYFAQTGFYVDVLLSSPGIACQLGTALCTKRLSLLPASLLPLLLPMTASTPPMYIIHGTSDHMVPIADSYKLKNNLEKEGVKVRVDWVEGAEHGLLADDFGGLVEGFDGVVGRVVNWLQKRAN
;
A
#
# COMPACT_ATOMS: atom_id res chain seq x y z
N MET A 1 -2.97 -10.35 9.34
CA MET A 1 -3.20 -9.85 7.96
C MET A 1 -4.08 -8.60 7.83
N SER A 2 -5.03 -8.29 8.74
CA SER A 2 -5.89 -7.07 8.63
C SER A 2 -5.39 -5.85 9.45
N ALA A 3 -4.08 -5.74 9.69
CA ALA A 3 -3.49 -4.70 10.55
C ALA A 3 -2.51 -3.76 9.80
N VAL A 4 -2.42 -3.89 8.48
CA VAL A 4 -1.45 -3.19 7.60
C VAL A 4 -2.18 -2.53 6.42
N ILE A 5 -3.28 -1.83 6.70
CA ILE A 5 -4.22 -1.30 5.70
C ILE A 5 -4.73 0.09 6.11
N LYS A 6 -3.84 1.00 6.54
CA LYS A 6 -4.29 2.30 7.10
C LYS A 6 -4.11 3.49 6.16
N ASP A 7 -3.06 3.54 5.34
CA ASP A 7 -2.73 4.75 4.58
C ASP A 7 -2.24 4.54 3.12
N ILE A 8 -2.60 3.43 2.44
CA ILE A 8 -2.48 3.31 0.95
C ILE A 8 -3.45 4.27 0.22
N TYR A 9 -4.37 4.88 0.97
CA TYR A 9 -5.47 5.71 0.49
C TYR A 9 -5.53 7.04 1.24
N ASN A 10 -6.06 8.06 0.57
CA ASN A 10 -6.42 9.34 1.17
C ASN A 10 -7.89 9.31 1.58
N THR A 11 -8.18 9.47 2.88
CA THR A 11 -9.56 9.58 3.39
C THR A 11 -10.13 10.97 3.14
N PHE A 12 -11.35 11.04 2.61
CA PHE A 12 -12.14 12.27 2.43
C PHE A 12 -13.52 12.14 3.05
N LEU A 13 -14.06 13.25 3.56
CA LEU A 13 -15.41 13.35 4.11
C LEU A 13 -16.34 13.90 3.01
N PHE A 14 -17.16 13.04 2.40
CA PHE A 14 -18.04 13.45 1.29
C PHE A 14 -19.44 13.87 1.73
N ASP A 15 -19.87 13.43 2.92
CA ASP A 15 -21.05 13.96 3.62
C ASP A 15 -20.69 14.29 5.09
N PRO A 16 -20.47 15.58 5.42
CA PRO A 16 -20.22 16.00 6.80
C PRO A 16 -21.44 15.92 7.73
N GLU A 17 -22.67 15.87 7.22
CA GLU A 17 -23.90 15.78 8.03
C GLU A 17 -24.05 14.38 8.61
N HIS A 18 -23.82 13.35 7.79
CA HIS A 18 -23.93 11.94 8.18
C HIS A 18 -22.59 11.26 8.50
N GLY A 19 -21.47 11.96 8.32
CA GLY A 19 -20.13 11.44 8.59
C GLY A 19 -19.60 10.45 7.54
N LEU A 20 -20.17 10.43 6.34
CA LEU A 20 -19.80 9.49 5.27
C LEU A 20 -18.43 9.83 4.69
N GLN A 21 -17.57 8.82 4.67
CA GLN A 21 -16.20 8.92 4.20
C GLN A 21 -15.96 8.02 3.00
N LEU A 22 -14.98 8.43 2.19
CA LEU A 22 -14.40 7.61 1.16
C LEU A 22 -12.89 7.54 1.36
N ASP A 23 -12.29 6.43 0.95
CA ASP A 23 -10.85 6.19 0.94
C ASP A 23 -10.41 6.05 -0.52
N ALA A 24 -9.58 7.00 -1.01
CA ALA A 24 -9.19 7.10 -2.41
C ALA A 24 -7.71 6.71 -2.63
N ILE A 25 -7.47 5.69 -3.46
CA ILE A 25 -6.14 5.29 -3.94
C ILE A 25 -5.90 5.93 -5.30
N TYR A 26 -4.80 6.66 -5.43
CA TYR A 26 -4.47 7.42 -6.63
C TYR A 26 -3.72 6.57 -7.66
N PRO A 27 -3.91 6.83 -8.96
CA PRO A 27 -3.22 6.08 -10.01
C PRO A 27 -1.70 6.28 -9.93
N THR A 28 -0.96 5.18 -9.89
CA THR A 28 0.51 5.19 -9.77
C THR A 28 1.24 5.39 -11.11
N SER A 29 0.48 5.47 -12.21
CA SER A 29 0.97 5.77 -13.56
C SER A 29 -0.09 6.55 -14.33
N HIS A 30 0.25 7.75 -14.80
CA HIS A 30 -0.62 8.59 -15.64
C HIS A 30 0.20 9.66 -16.39
N PRO A 31 -0.26 10.13 -17.56
CA PRO A 31 0.25 11.36 -18.19
C PRO A 31 0.01 12.60 -17.32
N GLN A 32 0.79 13.65 -17.55
CA GLN A 32 0.49 14.99 -17.03
C GLN A 32 -0.80 15.53 -17.68
N ASP A 33 -1.60 16.26 -16.91
CA ASP A 33 -2.93 16.78 -17.29
C ASP A 33 -3.96 15.68 -17.64
N ALA A 34 -3.78 14.45 -17.14
CA ALA A 34 -4.68 13.34 -17.44
C ALA A 34 -6.06 13.49 -16.76
N HIS A 35 -7.11 13.19 -17.53
CA HIS A 35 -8.43 12.85 -17.01
C HIS A 35 -8.41 11.35 -16.68
N VAL A 36 -8.51 10.98 -15.41
CA VAL A 36 -8.34 9.58 -14.96
C VAL A 36 -9.71 8.90 -14.72
N PRO A 37 -9.92 7.67 -15.24
CA PRO A 37 -11.14 6.92 -15.00
C PRO A 37 -11.25 6.52 -13.51
N VAL A 38 -12.48 6.35 -13.03
CA VAL A 38 -12.76 6.06 -11.62
C VAL A 38 -13.34 4.67 -11.46
N PHE A 39 -12.87 3.94 -10.45
CA PHE A 39 -13.47 2.69 -9.99
C PHE A 39 -13.99 2.86 -8.56
N VAL A 40 -15.31 2.84 -8.37
CA VAL A 40 -15.96 3.01 -7.05
C VAL A 40 -16.37 1.65 -6.50
N HIS A 41 -15.87 1.28 -5.32
CA HIS A 41 -16.21 0.08 -4.58
C HIS A 41 -17.08 0.38 -3.37
N TYR A 42 -18.21 -0.33 -3.25
CA TYR A 42 -19.06 -0.39 -2.07
C TYR A 42 -18.86 -1.71 -1.33
N HIS A 43 -18.56 -1.62 -0.04
CA HIS A 43 -18.18 -2.74 0.81
C HIS A 43 -19.32 -3.74 1.07
N GLY A 44 -18.97 -4.97 1.45
CA GLY A 44 -19.93 -6.00 1.86
C GLY A 44 -20.51 -5.79 3.27
N GLY A 45 -21.13 -6.84 3.82
CA GLY A 45 -21.73 -6.82 5.17
C GLY A 45 -23.27 -6.87 5.20
N GLY A 46 -23.91 -7.32 4.11
CA GLY A 46 -25.36 -7.53 4.06
C GLY A 46 -26.20 -6.25 4.27
N MET A 47 -25.66 -5.11 3.86
CA MET A 47 -26.24 -3.75 4.00
C MET A 47 -26.37 -3.23 5.45
N ALA A 48 -26.16 -4.05 6.48
CA ALA A 48 -26.28 -3.64 7.90
C ALA A 48 -24.93 -3.50 8.64
N ALA A 49 -23.83 -3.97 8.04
CA ALA A 49 -22.47 -3.94 8.57
C ALA A 49 -21.43 -3.65 7.47
N GLY A 50 -20.16 -3.56 7.84
CA GLY A 50 -19.03 -3.36 6.92
C GLY A 50 -18.52 -1.91 6.88
N SER A 51 -17.43 -1.70 6.15
CA SER A 51 -16.67 -0.45 6.07
C SER A 51 -15.92 -0.34 4.76
N ARG A 52 -15.68 0.88 4.26
CA ARG A 52 -14.73 1.14 3.16
C ARG A 52 -13.34 0.54 3.40
N ARG A 53 -12.96 0.33 4.67
CA ARG A 53 -11.68 -0.25 5.09
C ARG A 53 -11.62 -1.78 5.05
N ASP A 54 -12.73 -2.44 4.74
CA ASP A 54 -12.79 -3.90 4.58
C ASP A 54 -12.27 -4.33 3.19
N MET A 55 -11.03 -3.89 2.89
CA MET A 55 -10.40 -3.96 1.57
C MET A 55 -9.85 -5.36 1.27
N PHE A 56 -10.73 -6.30 0.92
CA PHE A 56 -10.37 -7.70 0.69
C PHE A 56 -9.60 -7.97 -0.62
N PHE A 57 -9.62 -7.05 -1.58
CA PHE A 57 -9.18 -7.31 -2.95
C PHE A 57 -7.92 -6.55 -3.33
N ALA A 58 -6.77 -7.22 -3.24
CA ALA A 58 -5.48 -6.68 -3.65
C ALA A 58 -5.48 -6.16 -5.10
N TRP A 59 -6.26 -6.75 -6.01
CA TRP A 59 -6.34 -6.29 -7.40
C TRP A 59 -6.96 -4.90 -7.56
N MET A 60 -7.95 -4.53 -6.74
CA MET A 60 -8.50 -3.17 -6.74
C MET A 60 -7.49 -2.18 -6.16
N ARG A 61 -6.73 -2.61 -5.15
CA ARG A 61 -5.77 -1.79 -4.43
C ARG A 61 -4.46 -1.55 -5.20
N ASP A 62 -4.00 -2.56 -5.93
CA ASP A 62 -2.65 -2.60 -6.51
C ASP A 62 -2.68 -2.53 -8.05
N ILE A 63 -3.61 -3.26 -8.69
CA ILE A 63 -3.59 -3.46 -10.15
C ILE A 63 -4.33 -2.33 -10.88
N LEU A 64 -5.50 -1.90 -10.38
CA LEU A 64 -6.24 -0.79 -10.99
C LEU A 64 -5.48 0.56 -10.94
N PRO A 65 -4.84 0.97 -9.82
CA PRO A 65 -4.06 2.21 -9.80
C PRO A 65 -2.84 2.18 -10.71
N ALA A 66 -2.18 1.01 -10.83
CA ALA A 66 -1.08 0.80 -11.79
C ALA A 66 -1.54 0.89 -13.26
N LYS A 67 -2.84 0.73 -13.52
CA LYS A 67 -3.50 0.87 -14.82
C LYS A 67 -4.09 2.28 -15.07
N GLY A 68 -3.85 3.23 -14.17
CA GLY A 68 -4.27 4.62 -14.34
C GLY A 68 -5.65 4.97 -13.78
N PHE A 69 -6.27 4.08 -13.00
CA PHE A 69 -7.55 4.37 -12.33
C PHE A 69 -7.37 5.11 -11.00
N LEU A 70 -8.27 6.04 -10.73
CA LEU A 70 -8.60 6.47 -9.37
C LEU A 70 -9.53 5.41 -8.75
N VAL A 71 -9.13 4.80 -7.63
CA VAL A 71 -9.95 3.77 -6.96
C VAL A 71 -10.50 4.34 -5.66
N ILE A 72 -11.83 4.30 -5.50
CA ILE A 72 -12.55 4.88 -4.36
C ILE A 72 -13.27 3.76 -3.62
N PHE A 73 -13.00 3.61 -2.33
CA PHE A 73 -13.77 2.77 -1.42
C PHE A 73 -14.70 3.69 -0.62
N ALA A 74 -16.02 3.50 -0.72
CA ALA A 74 -17.00 4.40 -0.11
C ALA A 74 -17.81 3.72 1.00
N ASP A 75 -17.98 4.43 2.12
CA ASP A 75 -18.99 4.10 3.13
C ASP A 75 -20.39 4.48 2.62
N TYR A 76 -21.41 3.83 3.17
CA TYR A 76 -22.82 4.17 3.03
C TYR A 76 -23.54 3.93 4.37
N ARG A 77 -24.64 4.62 4.63
CA ARG A 77 -25.43 4.45 5.86
C ARG A 77 -25.99 3.04 5.92
N LEU A 78 -25.66 2.33 7.00
CA LEU A 78 -26.04 0.94 7.21
C LEU A 78 -27.52 0.85 7.58
N LEU A 79 -28.22 -0.17 7.07
CA LEU A 79 -29.64 -0.40 7.34
C LEU A 79 -29.91 -0.50 8.85
N TYR A 80 -31.01 0.16 9.27
CA TYR A 80 -31.62 0.15 10.60
C TYR A 80 -30.73 0.79 11.69
N PRO A 81 -30.92 2.09 12.03
CA PRO A 81 -32.11 2.90 11.78
C PRO A 81 -32.26 3.44 10.35
N SER A 82 -31.17 3.51 9.57
CA SER A 82 -31.19 4.03 8.20
C SER A 82 -31.97 3.14 7.24
N THR A 83 -32.48 3.72 6.16
CA THR A 83 -33.35 3.06 5.17
C THR A 83 -32.63 2.75 3.86
N ALA A 84 -33.27 2.02 2.95
CA ALA A 84 -32.73 1.83 1.60
C ALA A 84 -32.75 3.13 0.76
N ASP A 85 -33.70 4.05 1.03
CA ASP A 85 -33.70 5.41 0.46
C ASP A 85 -32.50 6.24 0.92
N ASP A 86 -32.06 6.04 2.17
CA ASP A 86 -30.84 6.67 2.69
C ASP A 86 -29.59 6.19 1.93
N ILE A 87 -29.47 4.89 1.67
CA ILE A 87 -28.37 4.33 0.85
C ILE A 87 -28.39 4.90 -0.58
N ILE A 88 -29.58 5.01 -1.19
CA ILE A 88 -29.72 5.64 -2.52
C ILE A 88 -29.30 7.12 -2.48
N THR A 89 -29.66 7.83 -1.41
CA THR A 89 -29.24 9.22 -1.20
C THR A 89 -27.73 9.33 -1.08
N ASP A 90 -27.07 8.43 -0.35
CA ASP A 90 -25.61 8.42 -0.17
C ASP A 90 -24.88 8.19 -1.50
N VAL A 91 -25.42 7.33 -2.36
CA VAL A 91 -24.94 7.14 -3.75
C VAL A 91 -25.06 8.43 -4.55
N HIS A 92 -26.17 9.18 -4.44
CA HIS A 92 -26.30 10.49 -5.08
C HIS A 92 -25.31 11.52 -4.55
N THR A 93 -25.08 11.55 -3.22
CA THR A 93 -24.13 12.47 -2.58
C THR A 93 -22.70 12.16 -3.02
N LEU A 94 -22.30 10.88 -3.04
CA LEU A 94 -20.97 10.46 -3.53
C LEU A 94 -20.77 10.86 -4.99
N PHE A 95 -21.74 10.58 -5.86
CA PHE A 95 -21.63 10.92 -7.29
C PHE A 95 -21.56 12.43 -7.54
N SER A 96 -22.28 13.21 -6.74
CA SER A 96 -22.20 14.68 -6.75
C SER A 96 -20.84 15.18 -6.23
N TYR A 97 -20.25 14.49 -5.26
CA TYR A 97 -18.95 14.84 -4.68
C TYR A 97 -17.80 14.56 -5.68
N ILE A 98 -17.72 13.33 -6.23
CA ILE A 98 -16.63 12.94 -7.14
C ILE A 98 -16.68 13.66 -8.51
N SER A 99 -17.83 14.21 -8.91
CA SER A 99 -17.96 14.99 -10.16
C SER A 99 -17.82 16.51 -9.97
N SER A 100 -17.78 16.99 -8.72
CA SER A 100 -17.62 18.41 -8.42
C SER A 100 -16.13 18.80 -8.35
N PRO A 101 -15.68 19.81 -9.12
CA PRO A 101 -14.28 20.26 -9.09
C PRO A 101 -13.88 20.98 -7.80
N ASN A 102 -14.85 21.30 -6.94
CA ASN A 102 -14.62 22.09 -5.73
C ASN A 102 -14.43 21.24 -4.46
N THR A 103 -14.35 19.92 -4.57
CA THR A 103 -14.19 19.01 -3.42
C THR A 103 -12.73 18.85 -2.99
N GLU A 104 -12.50 18.39 -1.76
CA GLU A 104 -11.14 18.11 -1.26
C GLU A 104 -10.44 17.05 -2.11
N LEU A 105 -11.18 16.05 -2.59
CA LEU A 105 -10.67 15.03 -3.51
C LEU A 105 -10.25 15.64 -4.85
N ALA A 106 -11.10 16.46 -5.48
CA ALA A 106 -10.78 17.10 -6.75
C ALA A 106 -9.57 18.06 -6.62
N GLN A 107 -9.49 18.81 -5.51
CA GLN A 107 -8.35 19.68 -5.21
C GLN A 107 -7.06 18.88 -4.99
N SER A 108 -7.12 17.74 -4.30
CA SER A 108 -5.96 16.88 -4.06
C SER A 108 -5.46 16.18 -5.33
N LEU A 109 -6.37 15.84 -6.25
CA LEU A 109 -6.00 15.31 -7.57
C LEU A 109 -5.42 16.39 -8.49
N ALA A 110 -6.00 17.60 -8.49
CA ALA A 110 -5.49 18.74 -9.26
C ALA A 110 -4.05 19.12 -8.84
N PHE A 111 -3.69 18.93 -7.56
CA PHE A 111 -2.32 19.10 -7.08
C PHE A 111 -1.31 18.14 -7.74
N LEU A 112 -1.77 16.96 -8.17
CA LEU A 112 -0.97 15.96 -8.88
C LEU A 112 -0.97 16.17 -10.41
N GLY A 113 -1.63 17.23 -10.89
CA GLY A 113 -1.79 17.48 -12.33
C GLY A 113 -2.71 16.48 -13.03
N ILE A 114 -3.68 15.91 -12.31
CA ILE A 114 -4.73 15.04 -12.85
C ILE A 114 -6.12 15.51 -12.42
N THR A 115 -7.14 15.10 -13.16
CA THR A 115 -8.53 15.40 -12.83
C THR A 115 -9.40 14.16 -13.01
N ILE A 116 -10.56 14.12 -12.36
CA ILE A 116 -11.51 13.00 -12.48
C ILE A 116 -12.14 13.01 -13.87
N ASP A 117 -12.04 11.90 -14.59
CA ASP A 117 -12.89 11.64 -15.75
C ASP A 117 -14.27 11.19 -15.28
N ALA A 118 -15.14 12.16 -15.04
CA ALA A 118 -16.53 11.94 -14.66
C ALA A 118 -17.35 11.19 -15.74
N SER A 119 -16.83 11.00 -16.96
CA SER A 119 -17.49 10.22 -18.02
C SER A 119 -17.07 8.74 -18.06
N HIS A 120 -16.00 8.35 -17.36
CA HIS A 120 -15.52 6.96 -17.28
C HIS A 120 -15.48 6.46 -15.83
N ILE A 121 -16.67 6.32 -15.23
CA ILE A 121 -16.85 5.76 -13.88
C ILE A 121 -17.36 4.32 -13.96
N VAL A 122 -16.63 3.39 -13.35
CA VAL A 122 -17.05 2.00 -13.11
C VAL A 122 -17.49 1.87 -11.66
N VAL A 123 -18.63 1.22 -11.42
CA VAL A 123 -19.12 0.93 -10.06
C VAL A 123 -19.00 -0.55 -9.74
N ASN A 124 -18.72 -0.85 -8.48
CA ASN A 124 -18.54 -2.21 -7.99
C ASN A 124 -19.14 -2.35 -6.59
N GLY A 125 -19.75 -3.49 -6.32
CA GLY A 125 -20.21 -3.85 -4.99
C GLY A 125 -19.98 -5.32 -4.73
N ALA A 126 -19.63 -5.66 -3.49
CA ALA A 126 -19.49 -7.04 -3.05
C ALA A 126 -20.60 -7.40 -2.05
N SER A 127 -21.20 -8.59 -2.16
CA SER A 127 -22.24 -9.03 -1.22
C SER A 127 -23.37 -7.98 -1.09
N GLY A 128 -23.70 -7.53 0.12
CA GLY A 128 -24.69 -6.45 0.35
C GLY A 128 -24.35 -5.09 -0.27
N GLY A 129 -23.08 -4.75 -0.48
CA GLY A 129 -22.65 -3.51 -1.14
C GLY A 129 -23.07 -3.41 -2.61
N ASN A 130 -23.44 -4.55 -3.20
CA ASN A 130 -24.05 -4.59 -4.53
C ASN A 130 -25.35 -3.78 -4.61
N TYR A 131 -26.04 -3.50 -3.50
CA TYR A 131 -27.21 -2.61 -3.52
C TYR A 131 -26.85 -1.18 -3.95
N ALA A 132 -25.84 -0.59 -3.33
CA ALA A 132 -25.36 0.76 -3.66
C ALA A 132 -24.76 0.80 -5.09
N ALA A 133 -24.01 -0.24 -5.48
CA ALA A 133 -23.50 -0.37 -6.84
C ALA A 133 -24.63 -0.48 -7.88
N LYS A 134 -25.66 -1.30 -7.62
CA LYS A 134 -26.85 -1.45 -8.45
C LYS A 134 -27.68 -0.17 -8.51
N ALA A 135 -27.77 0.60 -7.43
CA ALA A 135 -28.43 1.90 -7.42
C ALA A 135 -27.75 2.85 -8.41
N ALA A 136 -26.41 2.96 -8.34
CA ALA A 136 -25.63 3.71 -9.31
C ALA A 136 -25.78 3.18 -10.75
N ALA A 137 -25.75 1.86 -10.93
CA ALA A 137 -25.87 1.22 -12.25
C ALA A 137 -27.24 1.41 -12.92
N THR A 138 -28.33 1.42 -12.14
CA THR A 138 -29.72 1.37 -12.67
C THR A 138 -30.46 2.70 -12.64
N LEU A 139 -30.20 3.61 -11.69
CA LEU A 139 -31.00 4.81 -11.51
C LEU A 139 -30.59 5.94 -12.49
N PRO A 140 -31.54 6.53 -13.25
CA PRO A 140 -31.24 7.63 -14.19
C PRO A 140 -30.86 8.93 -13.48
N THR A 141 -31.24 9.06 -12.21
CA THR A 141 -30.96 10.23 -11.36
C THR A 141 -29.51 10.26 -10.86
N VAL A 142 -28.76 9.16 -10.97
CA VAL A 142 -27.34 9.12 -10.60
C VAL A 142 -26.55 9.73 -11.75
N ILE A 143 -26.08 10.96 -11.53
CA ILE A 143 -25.32 11.75 -12.50
C ILE A 143 -23.98 12.10 -11.85
N PRO A 144 -22.84 11.91 -12.54
CA PRO A 144 -22.68 11.23 -13.84
C PRO A 144 -23.13 9.76 -13.85
N ARG A 145 -23.52 9.25 -15.03
CA ARG A 145 -23.91 7.83 -15.19
C ARG A 145 -22.66 6.94 -15.21
N PRO A 146 -22.62 5.83 -14.45
CA PRO A 146 -21.57 4.83 -14.61
C PRO A 146 -21.58 4.20 -16.02
N ILE A 147 -20.39 3.92 -16.55
CA ILE A 147 -20.20 3.24 -17.84
C ILE A 147 -20.25 1.72 -17.72
N ALA A 148 -20.01 1.18 -16.51
CA ALA A 148 -19.99 -0.25 -16.25
C ALA A 148 -20.27 -0.55 -14.77
N TRP A 149 -20.77 -1.75 -14.49
CA TRP A 149 -21.02 -2.30 -13.15
C TRP A 149 -20.33 -3.66 -12.99
N VAL A 150 -19.63 -3.87 -11.88
CA VAL A 150 -19.06 -5.17 -11.50
C VAL A 150 -19.78 -5.67 -10.24
N ASP A 151 -20.39 -6.84 -10.31
CA ASP A 151 -21.06 -7.52 -9.21
C ASP A 151 -20.14 -8.65 -8.69
N LEU A 152 -19.79 -8.60 -7.40
CA LEU A 152 -19.00 -9.63 -6.72
C LEU A 152 -19.89 -10.37 -5.72
N TRP A 153 -20.45 -11.50 -6.17
CA TRP A 153 -21.35 -12.39 -5.41
C TRP A 153 -22.39 -11.60 -4.60
N GLY A 154 -22.99 -10.63 -5.30
CA GLY A 154 -23.81 -9.58 -4.75
C GLY A 154 -25.26 -9.97 -4.53
N GLN A 155 -25.87 -9.34 -3.54
CA GLN A 155 -27.29 -9.47 -3.22
C GLN A 155 -28.12 -8.51 -4.09
N GLY A 156 -29.38 -8.85 -4.32
CA GLY A 156 -30.37 -7.93 -4.87
C GLY A 156 -30.66 -8.10 -6.35
N GLY A 157 -30.43 -9.30 -6.87
CA GLY A 157 -30.91 -9.68 -8.20
C GLY A 157 -32.39 -10.06 -8.19
N ASP A 158 -32.87 -10.73 -7.15
CA ASP A 158 -34.29 -11.05 -6.95
C ASP A 158 -34.70 -10.88 -5.48
N TRP A 159 -35.03 -9.64 -5.12
CA TRP A 159 -35.56 -9.28 -3.80
C TRP A 159 -36.81 -10.05 -3.37
N LEU A 160 -37.53 -10.69 -4.30
CA LEU A 160 -38.75 -11.44 -4.03
C LEU A 160 -38.52 -12.96 -4.06
N SER A 161 -37.26 -13.40 -4.14
CA SER A 161 -36.87 -14.79 -4.09
C SER A 161 -37.23 -15.45 -2.74
N ASP A 162 -37.42 -16.77 -2.75
CA ASP A 162 -37.69 -17.53 -1.53
C ASP A 162 -36.57 -17.40 -0.47
N PHE A 163 -35.33 -17.10 -0.88
CA PHE A 163 -34.19 -16.90 0.01
C PHE A 163 -34.33 -15.64 0.89
N LEU A 164 -34.90 -14.56 0.35
CA LEU A 164 -35.06 -13.29 1.08
C LEU A 164 -36.45 -13.13 1.71
N VAL A 165 -37.45 -13.84 1.18
CA VAL A 165 -38.85 -13.77 1.63
C VAL A 165 -39.15 -14.77 2.77
N LYS A 166 -38.54 -15.97 2.76
CA LYS A 166 -38.84 -17.03 3.74
C LYS A 166 -37.71 -17.15 4.77
N PRO A 167 -38.01 -17.61 6.00
CA PRO A 167 -36.99 -17.94 7.00
C PRO A 167 -35.85 -18.81 6.46
N TYR A 168 -34.63 -18.27 6.48
CA TYR A 168 -33.41 -18.93 6.02
C TYR A 168 -32.26 -18.75 7.01
N ASP A 169 -31.54 -19.84 7.28
CA ASP A 169 -30.52 -19.87 8.34
C ASP A 169 -29.09 -19.88 7.75
N ILE A 170 -28.54 -18.69 7.51
CA ILE A 170 -27.17 -18.53 7.03
C ILE A 170 -26.10 -18.88 8.08
N THR A 171 -26.45 -19.07 9.36
CA THR A 171 -25.46 -19.23 10.45
C THR A 171 -24.56 -20.46 10.27
N LYS A 172 -25.05 -21.44 9.51
CA LYS A 172 -24.35 -22.69 9.13
C LYS A 172 -23.25 -22.49 8.08
N TYR A 173 -23.26 -21.38 7.35
CA TYR A 173 -22.40 -21.13 6.19
C TYR A 173 -21.39 -19.99 6.40
N ILE A 174 -21.60 -19.13 7.41
CA ILE A 174 -20.71 -18.02 7.79
C ILE A 174 -19.47 -18.49 8.59
N VAL A 175 -18.78 -19.50 8.10
CA VAL A 175 -17.64 -20.14 8.78
C VAL A 175 -16.52 -19.12 9.04
N GLY A 176 -16.17 -18.95 10.32
CA GLY A 176 -15.14 -17.99 10.77
C GLY A 176 -15.66 -16.59 11.10
N LEU A 177 -16.94 -16.31 10.89
CA LEU A 177 -17.60 -15.06 11.28
C LEU A 177 -18.41 -15.25 12.58
N LEU A 178 -18.37 -14.27 13.47
CA LEU A 178 -19.20 -14.27 14.68
C LEU A 178 -20.66 -13.98 14.31
N TYR A 179 -21.54 -14.83 14.83
CA TYR A 179 -22.95 -14.55 14.98
C TYR A 179 -23.28 -14.48 16.47
N ASP A 180 -23.86 -13.36 16.90
CA ASP A 180 -24.34 -13.13 18.25
C ASP A 180 -25.83 -12.76 18.19
N GLU A 181 -26.69 -13.74 18.50
CA GLU A 181 -28.14 -13.58 18.48
C GLU A 181 -28.63 -12.60 19.56
N ALA A 182 -27.96 -12.54 20.72
CA ALA A 182 -28.33 -11.61 21.78
C ALA A 182 -28.03 -10.16 21.36
N ARG A 183 -26.88 -9.92 20.73
CA ARG A 183 -26.52 -8.62 20.15
C ARG A 183 -27.46 -8.21 19.01
N ALA A 184 -27.91 -9.16 18.19
CA ALA A 184 -28.90 -8.88 17.14
C ALA A 184 -30.25 -8.44 17.74
N ILE A 185 -30.74 -9.13 18.78
CA ILE A 185 -31.97 -8.79 19.49
C ILE A 185 -31.84 -7.43 20.20
N GLU A 186 -30.71 -7.15 20.85
CA GLU A 186 -30.45 -5.85 21.49
C GLU A 186 -30.55 -4.69 20.48
N LEU A 187 -29.94 -4.85 19.31
CA LEU A 187 -29.99 -3.84 18.24
C LEU A 187 -31.39 -3.72 17.62
N GLU A 188 -32.13 -4.82 17.49
CA GLU A 188 -33.53 -4.84 17.04
C GLU A 188 -34.45 -4.08 18.02
N GLU A 189 -34.37 -4.40 19.32
CA GLU A 189 -35.15 -3.74 20.37
C GLU A 189 -34.80 -2.25 20.53
N ALA A 190 -33.56 -1.87 20.23
CA ALA A 190 -33.08 -0.49 20.24
C ALA A 190 -33.43 0.32 18.97
N GLY A 191 -34.20 -0.23 18.02
CA GLY A 191 -34.52 0.46 16.76
C GLY A 191 -33.32 0.64 15.83
N GLY A 192 -32.27 -0.14 16.03
CA GLY A 192 -31.01 -0.10 15.30
C GLY A 192 -29.89 0.69 15.97
N GLY A 193 -30.23 1.42 17.04
CA GLY A 193 -29.33 2.35 17.73
C GLY A 193 -29.15 3.66 16.97
N GLU A 194 -27.95 4.22 17.05
CA GLU A 194 -27.54 5.41 16.30
C GLU A 194 -27.40 5.12 14.79
N VAL A 195 -27.40 6.16 13.96
CA VAL A 195 -27.03 6.04 12.54
C VAL A 195 -25.55 5.63 12.43
N VAL A 196 -25.25 4.63 11.61
CA VAL A 196 -23.89 4.09 11.42
C VAL A 196 -23.52 4.07 9.94
N THR A 197 -22.29 4.49 9.63
CA THR A 197 -21.69 4.46 8.29
C THR A 197 -20.49 3.50 8.18
N ASP A 198 -19.92 3.07 9.31
CA ASP A 198 -18.75 2.18 9.41
C ASP A 198 -18.97 1.18 10.56
N ASP A 199 -19.10 -0.11 10.21
CA ASP A 199 -18.96 -1.24 11.13
C ASP A 199 -17.92 -2.24 10.59
N ARG A 200 -16.66 -1.81 10.47
CA ARG A 200 -15.53 -2.61 9.96
C ARG A 200 -15.37 -3.98 10.63
N PHE A 201 -14.73 -4.91 9.91
CA PHE A 201 -14.28 -6.17 10.50
C PHE A 201 -13.22 -5.98 11.60
N VAL A 202 -13.28 -6.83 12.61
CA VAL A 202 -12.30 -6.96 13.70
C VAL A 202 -11.92 -8.42 13.93
N PRO A 203 -10.65 -8.75 14.22
CA PRO A 203 -10.28 -10.07 14.69
C PRO A 203 -10.84 -10.32 16.09
N LEU A 204 -11.16 -11.58 16.40
CA LEU A 204 -11.66 -12.03 17.69
C LEU A 204 -10.85 -13.22 18.21
N GLU A 205 -10.96 -13.51 19.50
CA GLU A 205 -10.37 -14.70 20.10
C GLU A 205 -10.81 -16.00 19.40
N GLY A 206 -9.93 -17.00 19.40
CA GLY A 206 -10.18 -18.29 18.73
C GLY A 206 -10.15 -18.23 17.19
N GLY A 207 -9.59 -17.15 16.59
CA GLY A 207 -9.39 -17.03 15.15
C GLY A 207 -10.65 -16.67 14.35
N LYS A 208 -11.75 -16.31 15.04
CA LYS A 208 -12.94 -15.76 14.40
C LYS A 208 -12.72 -14.30 14.00
N ARG A 209 -13.60 -13.78 13.15
CA ARG A 209 -13.76 -12.36 12.85
C ARG A 209 -15.16 -11.92 13.26
N GLY A 210 -15.31 -10.68 13.65
CA GLY A 210 -16.61 -10.03 13.87
C GLY A 210 -16.63 -8.70 13.15
N HIS A 211 -17.71 -7.93 13.35
CA HIS A 211 -17.76 -6.51 13.04
C HIS A 211 -17.74 -5.74 14.36
N LYS A 212 -17.12 -4.56 14.39
CA LYS A 212 -16.83 -3.74 15.60
C LYS A 212 -18.05 -3.51 16.52
N LEU A 213 -19.24 -3.34 15.95
CA LEU A 213 -20.51 -3.08 16.62
C LEU A 213 -21.44 -4.31 16.63
N GLY A 214 -21.03 -5.38 15.95
CA GLY A 214 -21.73 -6.67 15.87
C GLY A 214 -22.89 -6.72 14.87
N ARG A 215 -23.09 -5.69 14.03
CA ARG A 215 -24.34 -5.48 13.29
C ARG A 215 -24.64 -6.55 12.23
N PHE A 216 -23.62 -7.25 11.73
CA PHE A 216 -23.84 -8.37 10.79
C PHE A 216 -24.70 -9.49 11.40
N SER A 217 -24.74 -9.61 12.73
CA SER A 217 -25.64 -10.56 13.40
C SER A 217 -27.12 -10.23 13.12
N MET A 218 -27.47 -8.98 12.84
CA MET A 218 -28.81 -8.57 12.43
C MET A 218 -29.19 -9.18 11.08
N VAL A 219 -28.28 -9.21 10.09
CA VAL A 219 -28.51 -9.84 8.77
C VAL A 219 -28.89 -11.31 8.94
N ALA A 220 -28.11 -12.05 9.73
CA ALA A 220 -28.36 -13.46 10.02
C ALA A 220 -29.64 -13.68 10.83
N TYR A 221 -29.98 -12.77 11.74
CA TYR A 221 -31.22 -12.79 12.52
C TYR A 221 -32.45 -12.53 11.64
N TRP A 222 -32.45 -11.45 10.85
CA TRP A 222 -33.56 -11.07 9.96
C TRP A 222 -33.85 -12.13 8.90
N LEU A 223 -32.81 -12.75 8.32
CA LEU A 223 -32.99 -13.89 7.41
C LEU A 223 -33.63 -15.08 8.13
N ARG A 224 -33.21 -15.39 9.36
CA ARG A 224 -33.83 -16.46 10.18
C ARG A 224 -35.27 -16.18 10.58
N GLN A 225 -35.66 -14.91 10.74
CA GLN A 225 -37.07 -14.54 11.01
C GLN A 225 -37.91 -14.38 9.73
N GLY A 226 -37.28 -14.25 8.55
CA GLY A 226 -37.97 -13.86 7.30
C GLY A 226 -38.36 -12.38 7.26
N THR A 227 -37.68 -11.52 8.02
CA THR A 227 -37.98 -10.08 8.16
C THR A 227 -37.00 -9.18 7.40
N PHE A 228 -35.99 -9.70 6.69
CA PHE A 228 -34.99 -8.86 5.99
C PHE A 228 -35.64 -7.78 5.09
N LEU A 229 -36.72 -8.13 4.39
CA LEU A 229 -37.47 -7.21 3.54
C LEU A 229 -38.28 -6.17 4.34
N ASP A 230 -38.66 -6.44 5.59
CA ASP A 230 -39.31 -5.46 6.46
C ASP A 230 -38.37 -4.28 6.75
N HIS A 231 -37.08 -4.55 6.92
CA HIS A 231 -36.06 -3.50 7.13
C HIS A 231 -35.71 -2.80 5.82
N LEU A 232 -35.44 -3.57 4.75
CA LEU A 232 -35.13 -3.02 3.42
C LEU A 232 -36.22 -2.04 2.93
N PHE A 233 -37.49 -2.43 3.03
CA PHE A 233 -38.62 -1.60 2.63
C PHE A 233 -39.15 -0.71 3.76
N SER A 234 -38.57 -0.72 4.98
CA SER A 234 -39.12 -0.04 6.15
C SER A 234 -40.65 -0.26 6.29
N ALA A 235 -41.06 -1.52 6.23
CA ALA A 235 -42.43 -1.98 6.10
C ALA A 235 -42.68 -3.23 6.98
N PRO A 236 -42.92 -3.05 8.30
CA PRO A 236 -43.15 -4.17 9.21
C PRO A 236 -44.28 -5.11 8.76
N GLY A 237 -44.01 -6.41 8.83
CA GLY A 237 -44.88 -7.49 8.38
C GLY A 237 -44.97 -7.66 6.86
N LEU A 238 -44.05 -7.09 6.06
CA LEU A 238 -44.05 -7.26 4.60
C LEU A 238 -43.56 -8.66 4.20
N GLY A 239 -42.44 -9.13 4.74
CA GLY A 239 -41.88 -10.46 4.51
C GLY A 239 -42.90 -11.56 4.80
N ALA A 240 -43.62 -11.47 5.91
CA ALA A 240 -44.71 -12.40 6.25
C ALA A 240 -45.85 -12.41 5.20
N LYS A 241 -46.22 -11.24 4.62
CA LYS A 241 -47.22 -11.17 3.54
C LYS A 241 -46.71 -11.76 2.24
N LEU A 242 -45.44 -11.51 1.90
CA LEU A 242 -44.79 -12.05 0.70
C LEU A 242 -44.58 -13.57 0.79
N ALA A 243 -44.30 -14.09 1.99
CA ALA A 243 -44.14 -15.52 2.27
C ALA A 243 -45.46 -16.29 2.22
N ALA A 244 -46.58 -15.63 2.50
CA ALA A 244 -47.92 -16.21 2.44
C ALA A 244 -48.49 -16.38 1.01
N VAL A 245 -47.77 -15.93 -0.03
CA VAL A 245 -48.20 -16.05 -1.43
C VAL A 245 -47.14 -16.69 -2.33
N GLU A 246 -47.63 -17.33 -3.40
CA GLU A 246 -46.79 -17.84 -4.48
C GLU A 246 -45.98 -16.72 -5.15
N PRO A 247 -44.73 -16.99 -5.63
CA PRO A 247 -43.82 -15.97 -6.12
C PRO A 247 -44.40 -15.00 -7.16
N GLN A 248 -45.23 -15.47 -8.09
CA GLN A 248 -45.84 -14.63 -9.13
C GLN A 248 -46.80 -13.54 -8.59
N HIS A 249 -47.28 -13.66 -7.34
CA HIS A 249 -48.16 -12.67 -6.71
C HIS A 249 -47.40 -11.68 -5.80
N ARG A 250 -46.11 -11.92 -5.52
CA ARG A 250 -45.29 -11.05 -4.65
C ARG A 250 -45.15 -9.61 -5.16
N PRO A 251 -44.92 -9.33 -6.46
CA PRO A 251 -44.73 -7.95 -6.94
C PRO A 251 -45.90 -7.02 -6.62
N SER A 252 -47.15 -7.52 -6.65
CA SER A 252 -48.35 -6.73 -6.34
C SER A 252 -48.56 -6.42 -4.85
N LEU A 253 -47.73 -6.98 -3.96
CA LEU A 253 -47.78 -6.72 -2.51
C LEU A 253 -46.76 -5.67 -2.05
N ILE A 254 -45.83 -5.27 -2.93
CA ILE A 254 -44.87 -4.20 -2.63
C ILE A 254 -45.62 -2.86 -2.62
N PRO A 255 -45.46 -2.02 -1.56
CA PRO A 255 -46.09 -0.71 -1.52
C PRO A 255 -45.70 0.14 -2.74
N PRO A 256 -46.65 0.79 -3.45
CA PRO A 256 -46.36 1.51 -4.69
C PRO A 256 -45.28 2.60 -4.56
N ASP A 257 -45.23 3.24 -3.39
CA ASP A 257 -44.25 4.25 -2.96
C ASP A 257 -42.84 3.69 -2.73
N LYS A 258 -42.65 2.36 -2.79
CA LYS A 258 -41.41 1.66 -2.45
C LYS A 258 -40.90 0.71 -3.55
N VAL A 259 -41.58 0.68 -4.70
CA VAL A 259 -41.20 -0.16 -5.85
C VAL A 259 -39.81 0.22 -6.39
N HIS A 260 -39.39 1.48 -6.25
CA HIS A 260 -38.05 1.93 -6.66
C HIS A 260 -36.91 1.25 -5.89
N LEU A 261 -37.14 0.85 -4.63
CA LEU A 261 -36.16 0.16 -3.79
C LEU A 261 -35.75 -1.23 -4.33
N LEU A 262 -36.52 -1.80 -5.27
CA LEU A 262 -36.14 -3.03 -5.99
C LEU A 262 -34.96 -2.81 -6.95
N LEU A 263 -34.70 -1.57 -7.37
CA LEU A 263 -33.68 -1.18 -8.35
C LEU A 263 -33.75 -2.06 -9.62
N PRO A 264 -34.88 -2.07 -10.35
CA PRO A 264 -35.06 -2.98 -11.48
C PRO A 264 -34.03 -2.72 -12.59
N ILE A 265 -33.64 -3.79 -13.30
CA ILE A 265 -32.86 -3.65 -14.54
C ILE A 265 -33.76 -2.98 -15.58
N THR A 266 -33.23 -1.97 -16.26
CA THR A 266 -33.95 -1.14 -17.24
C THR A 266 -33.06 -0.86 -18.46
N PRO A 267 -33.61 -0.41 -19.62
CA PRO A 267 -32.81 -0.13 -20.82
C PRO A 267 -31.69 0.94 -20.67
N ILE A 268 -31.64 1.64 -19.54
CA ILE A 268 -30.59 2.62 -19.19
C ILE A 268 -29.50 2.06 -18.26
N THR A 269 -29.66 0.81 -17.80
CA THR A 269 -28.69 0.14 -16.93
C THR A 269 -27.40 -0.09 -17.71
N CYS A 270 -26.25 0.23 -17.11
CA CYS A 270 -24.96 0.06 -17.77
C CYS A 270 -24.57 -1.41 -17.95
N PRO A 271 -23.64 -1.73 -18.88
CA PRO A 271 -23.04 -3.06 -19.00
C PRO A 271 -22.55 -3.62 -17.66
N ALA A 272 -22.70 -4.93 -17.46
CA ALA A 272 -22.35 -5.58 -16.21
C ALA A 272 -21.37 -6.75 -16.37
N TYR A 273 -20.49 -6.93 -15.38
CA TYR A 273 -19.68 -8.14 -15.18
C TYR A 273 -20.08 -8.78 -13.86
N LEU A 274 -20.61 -10.01 -13.89
CA LEU A 274 -21.05 -10.73 -12.69
C LEU A 274 -20.05 -11.85 -12.35
N ILE A 275 -19.54 -11.86 -11.13
CA ILE A 275 -18.63 -12.91 -10.64
C ILE A 275 -19.31 -13.59 -9.45
N HIS A 276 -19.57 -14.89 -9.55
CA HIS A 276 -20.33 -15.59 -8.49
C HIS A 276 -19.90 -17.05 -8.34
N GLY A 277 -19.68 -17.49 -7.11
CA GLY A 277 -19.40 -18.88 -6.77
C GLY A 277 -20.61 -19.80 -6.93
N THR A 278 -20.43 -20.98 -7.54
CA THR A 278 -21.56 -21.90 -7.81
C THR A 278 -22.17 -22.53 -6.55
N THR A 279 -21.43 -22.54 -5.45
CA THR A 279 -21.82 -23.17 -4.18
C THR A 279 -22.27 -22.19 -3.09
N ASP A 280 -22.26 -20.88 -3.35
CA ASP A 280 -22.66 -19.84 -2.37
C ASP A 280 -24.02 -20.14 -1.69
N LYS A 281 -24.06 -19.92 -0.37
CA LYS A 281 -25.20 -20.09 0.55
C LYS A 281 -25.42 -18.89 1.48
N ILE A 282 -24.56 -17.88 1.43
CA ILE A 282 -24.73 -16.61 2.15
C ILE A 282 -25.44 -15.62 1.22
N CYS A 283 -25.08 -15.61 -0.06
CA CYS A 283 -25.83 -14.94 -1.12
C CYS A 283 -25.97 -15.91 -2.29
N PRO A 284 -27.10 -16.60 -2.50
CA PRO A 284 -27.19 -17.64 -3.52
C PRO A 284 -27.01 -17.11 -4.94
N ILE A 285 -26.30 -17.89 -5.79
CA ILE A 285 -26.06 -17.61 -7.22
C ILE A 285 -27.33 -17.32 -8.06
N SER A 286 -28.53 -17.65 -7.54
CA SER A 286 -29.79 -17.22 -8.15
C SER A 286 -29.94 -15.70 -8.26
N GLU A 287 -29.32 -14.93 -7.37
CA GLU A 287 -29.32 -13.46 -7.40
C GLU A 287 -28.65 -12.94 -8.69
N SER A 288 -27.36 -13.23 -8.92
CA SER A 288 -26.69 -12.80 -10.15
C SER A 288 -27.28 -13.45 -11.41
N LYS A 289 -27.87 -14.66 -11.33
CA LYS A 289 -28.62 -15.25 -12.46
C LYS A 289 -29.91 -14.50 -12.79
N ALA A 290 -30.56 -13.87 -11.82
CA ALA A 290 -31.70 -12.98 -12.07
C ALA A 290 -31.25 -11.71 -12.82
N ILE A 291 -30.13 -11.11 -12.41
CA ILE A 291 -29.51 -9.96 -13.11
C ILE A 291 -29.14 -10.34 -14.55
N GLU A 292 -28.43 -11.45 -14.75
CA GLU A 292 -28.05 -11.97 -16.08
C GLU A 292 -29.29 -12.15 -16.98
N ARG A 293 -30.34 -12.80 -16.46
CA ARG A 293 -31.60 -13.05 -17.17
C ARG A 293 -32.25 -11.74 -17.60
N ASP A 294 -32.40 -10.79 -16.69
CA ASP A 294 -33.15 -9.55 -16.94
C ASP A 294 -32.37 -8.60 -17.88
N MET A 295 -31.04 -8.56 -17.76
CA MET A 295 -30.18 -7.87 -18.74
C MET A 295 -30.27 -8.50 -20.13
N LYS A 296 -30.21 -9.83 -20.24
CA LYS A 296 -30.35 -10.53 -21.52
C LYS A 296 -31.72 -10.35 -22.16
N GLN A 297 -32.80 -10.31 -21.38
CA GLN A 297 -34.15 -10.02 -21.88
C GLN A 297 -34.27 -8.62 -22.51
N LEU A 298 -33.53 -7.64 -21.99
CA LEU A 298 -33.47 -6.27 -22.52
C LEU A 298 -32.39 -6.06 -23.60
N GLY A 299 -31.61 -7.10 -23.93
CA GLY A 299 -30.52 -7.01 -24.91
C GLY A 299 -29.29 -6.21 -24.43
N LEU A 300 -29.13 -6.06 -23.11
CA LEU A 300 -28.00 -5.37 -22.49
C LEU A 300 -26.75 -6.27 -22.44
N GLU A 301 -25.56 -5.67 -22.46
CA GLU A 301 -24.31 -6.38 -22.31
C GLU A 301 -24.14 -6.89 -20.86
N VAL A 302 -24.01 -8.21 -20.72
CA VAL A 302 -23.67 -8.85 -19.44
C VAL A 302 -22.63 -9.97 -19.67
N VAL A 303 -21.52 -9.88 -18.95
CA VAL A 303 -20.44 -10.88 -18.88
C VAL A 303 -20.55 -11.61 -17.54
N VAL A 304 -20.25 -12.91 -17.51
CA VAL A 304 -20.40 -13.75 -16.31
C VAL A 304 -19.23 -14.71 -16.11
N ASP A 305 -18.64 -14.69 -14.91
CA ASP A 305 -17.72 -15.69 -14.40
C ASP A 305 -18.43 -16.52 -13.32
N TRP A 306 -18.90 -17.71 -13.69
CA TRP A 306 -19.44 -18.69 -12.75
C TRP A 306 -18.31 -19.53 -12.19
N VAL A 307 -17.94 -19.27 -10.93
CA VAL A 307 -16.73 -19.81 -10.32
C VAL A 307 -17.06 -21.13 -9.61
N GLU A 308 -16.69 -22.24 -10.24
CA GLU A 308 -17.04 -23.58 -9.79
C GLU A 308 -16.49 -23.90 -8.39
N ASN A 309 -17.31 -24.58 -7.56
CA ASN A 309 -17.06 -24.87 -6.13
C ASN A 309 -16.76 -23.66 -5.23
N GLY A 310 -16.95 -22.42 -5.72
CA GLY A 310 -16.80 -21.19 -4.96
C GLY A 310 -17.98 -20.96 -3.99
N GLU A 311 -17.68 -20.84 -2.71
CA GLU A 311 -18.57 -20.23 -1.70
C GLU A 311 -18.51 -18.69 -1.76
N HIS A 312 -19.24 -18.01 -0.88
CA HIS A 312 -19.19 -16.56 -0.71
C HIS A 312 -17.76 -16.07 -0.51
N GLY A 313 -17.33 -15.06 -1.26
CA GLY A 313 -15.93 -14.63 -1.24
C GLY A 313 -14.97 -15.45 -2.11
N LEU A 314 -15.48 -16.38 -2.93
CA LEU A 314 -14.71 -17.28 -3.81
C LEU A 314 -13.72 -18.18 -3.05
N TRP A 315 -14.16 -18.68 -1.88
CA TRP A 315 -13.47 -19.74 -1.16
C TRP A 315 -13.90 -21.11 -1.70
N ASP A 316 -12.94 -21.97 -1.97
CA ASP A 316 -13.16 -23.36 -2.35
C ASP A 316 -13.79 -24.15 -1.20
N THR A 317 -14.96 -24.74 -1.48
CA THR A 317 -15.82 -25.43 -0.50
C THR A 317 -15.08 -26.51 0.31
N ASP A 318 -14.23 -27.29 -0.37
CA ASP A 318 -13.54 -28.46 0.20
C ASP A 318 -12.25 -28.09 0.92
N THR A 319 -11.45 -27.20 0.33
CA THR A 319 -10.09 -26.90 0.82
C THR A 319 -10.02 -25.69 1.74
N ARG A 320 -11.08 -24.87 1.83
CA ARG A 320 -11.15 -23.63 2.62
C ARG A 320 -10.02 -22.65 2.28
N LYS A 321 -9.62 -22.61 1.01
CA LYS A 321 -8.65 -21.69 0.41
C LYS A 321 -9.34 -20.89 -0.71
N PRO A 322 -8.74 -19.81 -1.22
CA PRO A 322 -9.24 -19.20 -2.45
C PRO A 322 -9.26 -20.22 -3.59
N VAL A 323 -10.33 -20.22 -4.39
CA VAL A 323 -10.48 -21.10 -5.56
C VAL A 323 -9.31 -20.96 -6.54
N ALA A 324 -8.91 -22.07 -7.17
CA ALA A 324 -7.72 -22.13 -8.01
C ALA A 324 -7.76 -21.20 -9.23
N THR A 325 -8.96 -20.90 -9.75
CA THR A 325 -9.21 -20.01 -10.89
C THR A 325 -9.26 -18.52 -10.52
N LEU A 326 -9.15 -18.15 -9.24
CA LEU A 326 -9.32 -16.77 -8.79
C LEU A 326 -8.39 -15.78 -9.52
N GLY A 327 -7.15 -16.20 -9.85
CA GLY A 327 -6.22 -15.38 -10.63
C GLY A 327 -6.73 -15.06 -12.03
N GLU A 328 -7.25 -16.05 -12.75
CA GLU A 328 -7.82 -15.91 -14.10
C GLU A 328 -9.08 -15.03 -14.08
N THR A 329 -9.98 -15.25 -13.13
CA THR A 329 -11.17 -14.39 -12.94
C THR A 329 -10.81 -12.94 -12.63
N ILE A 330 -9.73 -12.69 -11.86
CA ILE A 330 -9.21 -11.33 -11.61
C ILE A 330 -8.64 -10.72 -12.89
N GLU A 331 -7.87 -11.48 -13.68
CA GLU A 331 -7.32 -11.00 -14.96
C GLU A 331 -8.45 -10.64 -15.95
N ASN A 332 -9.49 -11.47 -16.05
CA ASN A 332 -10.65 -11.26 -16.92
C ASN A 332 -11.42 -9.97 -16.58
N VAL A 333 -11.79 -9.78 -15.30
CA VAL A 333 -12.56 -8.60 -14.89
C VAL A 333 -11.74 -7.31 -15.02
N VAL A 334 -10.44 -7.35 -14.69
CA VAL A 334 -9.56 -6.19 -14.87
C VAL A 334 -9.41 -5.83 -16.35
N ALA A 335 -9.27 -6.82 -17.25
CA ALA A 335 -9.19 -6.57 -18.69
C ALA A 335 -10.49 -5.97 -19.26
N TRP A 336 -11.66 -6.42 -18.81
CA TRP A 336 -12.95 -5.85 -19.22
C TRP A 336 -13.16 -4.43 -18.66
N VAL A 337 -12.77 -4.18 -17.40
CA VAL A 337 -12.80 -2.83 -16.79
C VAL A 337 -11.90 -1.86 -17.57
N GLU A 338 -10.70 -2.29 -17.97
CA GLU A 338 -9.84 -1.51 -18.87
C GLU A 338 -10.48 -1.28 -20.24
N GLU A 339 -11.13 -2.28 -20.83
CA GLU A 339 -11.82 -2.13 -22.12
C GLU A 339 -12.90 -1.04 -22.05
N LYS A 340 -13.75 -1.04 -21.02
CA LYS A 340 -14.82 -0.05 -20.87
C LYS A 340 -14.29 1.36 -20.57
N ALA A 341 -13.18 1.48 -19.84
CA ALA A 341 -12.57 2.76 -19.49
C ALA A 341 -11.66 3.35 -20.60
N ARG A 342 -11.44 2.66 -21.72
CA ARG A 342 -10.57 3.16 -22.81
C ARG A 342 -11.21 4.32 -23.57
N VAL A 343 -10.71 5.52 -23.34
CA VAL A 343 -10.93 6.69 -24.21
C VAL A 343 -10.37 6.39 -25.62
N PRO A 344 -11.16 6.46 -26.70
CA PRO A 344 -10.66 6.24 -28.06
C PRO A 344 -9.67 7.33 -28.50
N GLN A 345 -8.45 6.94 -28.89
CA GLN A 345 -7.38 7.86 -29.33
C GLN A 345 -7.78 8.82 -30.47
N ALA A 346 -8.87 8.53 -31.20
CA ALA A 346 -9.42 9.40 -32.23
C ALA A 346 -9.91 10.78 -31.70
N ALA A 347 -10.28 10.89 -30.43
CA ALA A 347 -10.80 12.12 -29.84
C ALA A 347 -9.75 13.26 -29.83
N HIS A 348 -8.50 12.96 -29.44
CA HIS A 348 -7.41 13.96 -29.40
C HIS A 348 -7.00 14.46 -30.80
N HIS A 349 -7.21 13.68 -31.86
CA HIS A 349 -7.03 14.19 -33.23
C HIS A 349 -8.12 15.20 -33.62
N TYR A 350 -9.37 14.99 -33.21
CA TYR A 350 -10.45 15.91 -33.55
C TYR A 350 -10.39 17.25 -32.77
N GLU A 351 -9.97 17.22 -31.50
CA GLU A 351 -9.77 18.44 -30.70
C GLU A 351 -8.53 19.23 -31.14
N SER A 352 -7.43 18.58 -31.49
CA SER A 352 -6.25 19.27 -32.03
C SER A 352 -6.52 19.85 -33.42
N LEU A 353 -7.30 19.16 -34.27
CA LEU A 353 -7.75 19.69 -35.56
C LEU A 353 -8.73 20.86 -35.41
N THR A 354 -9.65 20.85 -34.44
CA THR A 354 -10.55 21.99 -34.21
C THR A 354 -9.87 23.19 -33.53
N ARG A 355 -8.94 22.98 -32.60
CA ARG A 355 -8.09 24.07 -32.07
C ARG A 355 -7.19 24.64 -33.18
N GLY A 356 -6.58 23.78 -34.00
CA GLY A 356 -5.78 24.18 -35.16
C GLY A 356 -6.60 24.95 -36.21
N ALA A 357 -7.80 24.48 -36.54
CA ALA A 357 -8.70 25.16 -37.48
C ALA A 357 -9.20 26.50 -36.94
N ASN A 358 -9.52 26.60 -35.64
CA ASN A 358 -9.89 27.87 -35.02
C ASN A 358 -8.72 28.88 -35.03
N MET A 359 -7.50 28.45 -34.70
CA MET A 359 -6.31 29.31 -34.80
C MET A 359 -6.04 29.74 -36.25
N LEU A 360 -6.22 28.84 -37.23
CA LEU A 360 -6.05 29.17 -38.65
C LEU A 360 -7.13 30.15 -39.14
N MET A 361 -8.39 29.97 -38.72
CA MET A 361 -9.48 30.90 -39.05
C MET A 361 -9.26 32.27 -38.40
N THR A 362 -8.82 32.34 -37.14
CA THR A 362 -8.46 33.62 -36.49
C THR A 362 -7.28 34.31 -37.17
N ALA A 363 -6.31 33.55 -37.71
CA ALA A 363 -5.20 34.11 -38.49
C ALA A 363 -5.61 34.54 -39.93
N LEU A 364 -6.66 33.94 -40.50
CA LEU A 364 -7.17 34.24 -41.85
C LEU A 364 -8.27 35.33 -41.88
N THR A 365 -8.82 35.73 -40.73
CA THR A 365 -9.83 36.80 -40.62
C THR A 365 -9.29 38.04 -39.89
N GLY A 366 -8.01 38.35 -40.07
CA GLY A 366 -7.42 39.59 -39.57
C GLY A 366 -8.11 40.82 -40.17
N ASP A 367 -8.49 41.75 -39.29
CA ASP A 367 -8.92 43.13 -39.57
C ASP A 367 -9.82 43.36 -40.79
N HIS A 368 -11.14 43.22 -40.61
CA HIS A 368 -12.14 44.27 -40.90
C HIS A 368 -13.58 43.73 -40.79
N LEU A 369 -14.28 44.01 -39.69
CA LEU A 369 -15.69 44.45 -39.66
C LEU A 369 -16.13 44.73 -38.21
N GLY A 370 -16.85 45.84 -38.01
CA GLY A 370 -17.32 46.31 -36.70
C GLY A 370 -18.62 45.64 -36.21
N PRO A 371 -19.11 46.03 -35.02
CA PRO A 371 -20.05 45.22 -34.24
C PRO A 371 -21.51 45.42 -34.67
N TYR A 372 -22.21 44.31 -34.96
CA TYR A 372 -23.68 44.30 -35.06
C TYR A 372 -24.31 43.01 -34.52
N LEU A 373 -25.26 43.23 -33.60
CA LEU A 373 -26.49 42.46 -33.34
C LEU A 373 -26.46 41.09 -32.63
N LEU A 374 -27.08 41.14 -31.44
CA LEU A 374 -27.88 40.10 -30.80
C LEU A 374 -28.88 39.42 -31.78
N SER A 375 -29.09 38.10 -31.66
CA SER A 375 -30.40 37.48 -31.32
C SER A 375 -30.56 35.99 -31.73
N SER A 376 -31.28 35.24 -30.87
CA SER A 376 -32.18 34.09 -31.15
C SER A 376 -31.76 32.85 -31.98
N ASN A 377 -31.88 31.69 -31.30
CA ASN A 377 -32.35 30.35 -31.76
C ASN A 377 -33.42 30.33 -32.90
N PRO A 378 -33.77 29.16 -33.53
CA PRO A 378 -33.07 27.85 -33.62
C PRO A 378 -33.17 27.15 -35.02
N CYS A 379 -32.74 25.87 -35.08
CA CYS A 379 -33.13 24.81 -36.04
C CYS A 379 -32.77 24.90 -37.54
N LEU A 380 -32.02 23.90 -38.04
CA LEU A 380 -32.18 23.40 -39.42
C LEU A 380 -31.76 21.91 -39.58
N TYR A 381 -32.68 21.11 -40.13
CA TYR A 381 -32.53 19.68 -40.43
C TYR A 381 -31.89 19.49 -41.82
N LEU A 382 -30.87 18.63 -41.98
CA LEU A 382 -30.54 18.01 -43.27
C LEU A 382 -30.09 16.54 -43.14
N LYS A 383 -30.35 15.78 -44.20
CA LYS A 383 -30.34 14.30 -44.28
C LYS A 383 -28.94 13.69 -44.51
N PRO A 384 -28.76 12.36 -44.27
CA PRO A 384 -27.44 11.72 -44.34
C PRO A 384 -26.94 11.54 -45.78
N LEU A 385 -25.67 11.86 -46.00
CA LEU A 385 -24.91 11.52 -47.21
C LEU A 385 -24.09 10.25 -46.97
N LYS A 386 -24.25 9.24 -47.83
CA LYS A 386 -23.36 8.07 -47.88
C LYS A 386 -21.99 8.48 -48.45
N PRO A 387 -20.86 8.11 -47.84
CA PRO A 387 -19.57 8.16 -48.53
C PRO A 387 -19.41 6.96 -49.49
N PRO A 388 -18.68 7.11 -50.61
CA PRO A 388 -18.51 6.07 -51.62
C PRO A 388 -17.33 5.12 -51.34
N LEU A 389 -17.38 3.95 -52.00
CA LEU A 389 -16.33 2.94 -52.00
C LEU A 389 -15.07 3.41 -52.75
N SER A 390 -14.08 3.96 -52.04
CA SER A 390 -12.67 3.94 -52.45
C SER A 390 -11.73 4.42 -51.34
N ILE A 391 -11.22 3.50 -50.51
CA ILE A 391 -9.89 3.46 -49.87
C ILE A 391 -9.76 2.05 -49.25
N ILE A 392 -9.66 1.05 -50.13
CA ILE A 392 -9.18 -0.30 -49.81
C ILE A 392 -8.06 -0.59 -50.83
N SER A 393 -6.89 0.00 -50.59
CA SER A 393 -5.70 -0.22 -51.45
C SER A 393 -4.34 -0.06 -50.75
N ASP A 394 -4.24 0.59 -49.58
CA ASP A 394 -2.94 0.85 -48.95
C ASP A 394 -2.60 0.05 -47.67
N ILE A 395 -3.53 -0.74 -47.14
CA ILE A 395 -3.25 -1.73 -46.07
C ILE A 395 -2.93 -3.10 -46.71
N SER A 396 -1.94 -3.14 -47.60
CA SER A 396 -1.49 -4.39 -48.28
C SER A 396 0.02 -4.42 -48.61
N ARG A 397 0.81 -3.55 -47.96
CA ARG A 397 2.23 -3.31 -48.27
C ARG A 397 3.20 -3.43 -47.08
N ALA A 398 2.71 -3.72 -45.87
CA ALA A 398 3.55 -3.89 -44.67
C ALA A 398 3.55 -5.32 -44.06
N LEU A 399 2.80 -6.27 -44.64
CA LEU A 399 2.74 -7.67 -44.20
C LEU A 399 3.25 -8.62 -45.30
N ARG A 400 4.58 -8.72 -45.44
CA ARG A 400 5.33 -9.75 -46.16
C ARG A 400 6.82 -9.63 -45.82
N HIS A 401 7.53 -10.76 -45.73
CA HIS A 401 8.89 -10.98 -45.18
C HIS A 401 8.92 -11.06 -43.62
N THR A 402 9.42 -12.13 -42.97
CA THR A 402 10.19 -13.31 -43.45
C THR A 402 9.84 -14.59 -42.66
N ILE A 403 9.98 -15.76 -43.30
CA ILE A 403 9.70 -17.10 -42.73
C ILE A 403 10.93 -18.04 -42.90
N SER A 404 11.30 -18.73 -41.81
CA SER A 404 11.87 -20.10 -41.69
C SER A 404 13.30 -20.49 -42.14
N LEU A 405 13.85 -21.45 -41.37
CA LEU A 405 14.78 -22.59 -41.59
C LEU A 405 15.90 -22.67 -40.51
N THR A 406 16.32 -23.81 -39.94
CA THR A 406 15.82 -25.21 -39.96
C THR A 406 16.32 -26.04 -38.73
N ILE A 407 15.62 -27.15 -38.46
CA ILE A 407 15.79 -28.21 -37.42
C ILE A 407 17.12 -29.02 -37.48
N THR A 408 17.57 -29.64 -36.36
CA THR A 408 17.91 -31.10 -36.23
C THR A 408 18.30 -31.58 -34.80
N LEU A 409 17.44 -32.46 -34.25
CA LEU A 409 17.60 -33.62 -33.32
C LEU A 409 18.78 -33.78 -32.33
N GLY A 410 18.42 -34.24 -31.12
CA GLY A 410 19.29 -34.98 -30.18
C GLY A 410 18.48 -35.63 -29.04
N LEU A 411 18.36 -36.96 -29.03
CA LEU A 411 17.61 -37.75 -28.03
C LEU A 411 18.45 -38.08 -26.79
N TRP A 412 17.85 -38.05 -25.59
CA TRP A 412 17.98 -39.17 -24.64
C TRP A 412 16.83 -39.23 -23.62
N THR A 413 16.52 -40.44 -23.19
CA THR A 413 15.34 -40.82 -22.39
C THR A 413 15.74 -41.34 -21.02
N GLY A 414 14.90 -41.15 -19.99
CA GLY A 414 14.91 -42.08 -18.85
C GLY A 414 14.40 -41.54 -17.51
N THR A 415 13.12 -41.77 -17.20
CA THR A 415 12.63 -41.87 -15.81
C THR A 415 11.51 -42.91 -15.69
N HIS A 416 11.80 -43.96 -14.92
CA HIS A 416 10.96 -45.03 -14.38
C HIS A 416 11.68 -45.46 -13.08
N LEU A 417 11.08 -45.93 -11.98
CA LEU A 417 9.68 -46.11 -11.55
C LEU A 417 9.74 -46.58 -10.05
N ASN A 418 8.75 -46.23 -9.20
CA ASN A 418 8.41 -46.89 -7.91
C ASN A 418 9.45 -46.91 -6.75
N CYS A 419 9.14 -47.30 -5.50
CA CYS A 419 8.01 -47.06 -4.55
C CYS A 419 8.33 -47.73 -3.18
N PHE A 420 7.63 -47.33 -2.09
CA PHE A 420 7.59 -47.98 -0.74
C PHE A 420 8.89 -47.95 0.12
N THR A 421 8.89 -47.93 1.48
CA THR A 421 7.89 -48.15 2.57
C THR A 421 8.34 -47.35 3.83
N LYS A 422 7.50 -46.63 4.61
CA LYS A 422 6.83 -47.00 5.91
C LYS A 422 7.62 -48.00 6.80
N LEU A 423 7.69 -47.95 8.15
CA LEU A 423 7.09 -47.21 9.30
C LEU A 423 8.10 -47.34 10.51
N PHE A 424 8.07 -46.59 11.63
CA PHE A 424 7.22 -46.80 12.83
C PHE A 424 7.50 -45.77 13.96
N HIS A 425 6.46 -45.25 14.65
CA HIS A 425 6.25 -45.07 16.13
C HIS A 425 7.37 -44.47 17.06
N CYS A 426 7.10 -43.78 18.18
CA CYS A 426 5.87 -43.19 18.77
C CYS A 426 6.22 -42.08 19.81
N ALA A 427 5.18 -41.41 20.32
CA ALA A 427 5.15 -40.27 21.25
C ALA A 427 6.10 -40.21 22.49
N SER A 428 6.44 -38.99 22.92
CA SER A 428 6.28 -38.58 24.33
C SER A 428 6.14 -37.04 24.47
N THR A 429 5.49 -36.59 25.55
CA THR A 429 5.21 -35.18 25.88
C THR A 429 6.23 -34.61 26.87
N ALA A 430 6.80 -33.43 26.59
CA ALA A 430 7.57 -32.64 27.55
C ALA A 430 7.48 -31.12 27.20
N PRO A 431 7.55 -30.22 28.19
CA PRO A 431 7.58 -28.77 27.94
C PRO A 431 8.92 -28.32 27.31
N PRO A 432 8.97 -27.14 26.67
CA PRO A 432 10.20 -26.64 26.05
C PRO A 432 11.28 -26.35 27.10
N PRO A 433 12.58 -26.56 26.78
CA PRO A 433 13.68 -26.21 27.67
C PRO A 433 13.88 -24.69 27.76
N PRO A 434 14.54 -24.18 28.82
CA PRO A 434 14.94 -22.77 28.89
C PRO A 434 15.96 -22.43 27.77
N PRO A 435 16.07 -21.14 27.37
CA PRO A 435 16.95 -20.73 26.30
C PRO A 435 18.42 -21.06 26.62
N PRO A 436 19.22 -21.48 25.62
CA PRO A 436 20.59 -21.89 25.86
C PRO A 436 21.46 -20.69 26.27
N HIS A 437 22.34 -20.93 27.26
CA HIS A 437 23.43 -19.99 27.57
C HIS A 437 24.31 -19.75 26.33
N GLY A 438 24.92 -18.55 26.28
CA GLY A 438 25.52 -17.96 25.07
C GLY A 438 26.64 -18.76 24.37
N PRO A 439 27.06 -18.31 23.18
CA PRO A 439 27.89 -19.11 22.27
C PRO A 439 29.24 -19.51 22.87
N ASN A 440 29.59 -20.76 22.62
CA ASN A 440 30.78 -21.39 23.16
C ASN A 440 32.03 -20.89 22.41
N ILE A 441 32.95 -20.22 23.13
CA ILE A 441 34.12 -19.48 22.59
C ILE A 441 34.95 -20.31 21.60
N THR A 442 34.99 -21.63 21.77
CA THR A 442 35.73 -22.57 20.91
C THR A 442 35.29 -22.58 19.44
N GLN A 443 34.04 -22.25 19.11
CA GLN A 443 33.58 -22.17 17.71
C GLN A 443 34.07 -20.92 16.99
N ALA A 444 34.23 -19.79 17.68
CA ALA A 444 34.67 -18.53 17.08
C ALA A 444 36.11 -18.60 16.55
N ILE A 445 36.97 -19.44 17.14
CA ILE A 445 38.38 -19.58 16.77
C ILE A 445 38.55 -20.29 15.40
N ILE A 446 37.59 -21.11 14.97
CA ILE A 446 37.72 -21.93 13.75
C ILE A 446 37.38 -21.12 12.48
N SER A 447 36.44 -20.17 12.54
CA SER A 447 35.98 -19.41 11.35
C SER A 447 37.00 -18.39 10.83
N CYS A 448 37.94 -17.94 11.65
CA CYS A 448 38.90 -16.88 11.27
C CYS A 448 40.02 -17.36 10.31
N SER A 449 40.12 -18.66 10.01
CA SER A 449 41.25 -19.26 9.27
C SER A 449 41.07 -19.32 7.74
N THR A 450 39.87 -19.10 7.21
CA THR A 450 39.55 -19.25 5.76
C THR A 450 38.70 -18.10 5.22
N SER A 451 39.19 -16.87 5.42
CA SER A 451 38.52 -15.64 4.98
C SER A 451 38.78 -15.33 3.50
N PRO A 452 37.76 -15.35 2.60
CA PRO A 452 37.92 -14.94 1.19
C PRO A 452 38.13 -13.42 1.00
N TRP A 453 38.16 -12.66 2.10
CA TRP A 453 38.02 -11.20 2.15
C TRP A 453 39.34 -10.42 2.11
N LEU A 454 40.48 -11.10 1.94
CA LEU A 454 41.83 -10.53 1.85
C LEU A 454 42.05 -9.52 0.71
N THR A 455 41.06 -9.33 -0.17
CA THR A 455 41.09 -8.38 -1.30
C THR A 455 40.31 -7.09 -1.08
N MET A 456 39.66 -6.89 0.07
CA MET A 456 39.09 -5.57 0.39
C MET A 456 40.22 -4.54 0.46
N LYS A 457 40.17 -3.52 -0.43
CA LYS A 457 41.01 -2.33 -0.27
C LYS A 457 40.66 -1.70 1.07
N GLY A 458 41.67 -1.44 1.92
CA GLY A 458 41.47 -0.65 3.13
C GLY A 458 40.89 0.73 2.80
N CYS A 459 40.34 1.42 3.78
CA CYS A 459 39.60 2.67 3.57
C CYS A 459 40.45 3.93 3.86
N PRO A 460 41.23 4.48 2.89
CA PRO A 460 42.03 5.69 3.12
C PRO A 460 41.17 6.98 3.18
N ARG A 461 39.88 6.91 2.81
CA ARG A 461 38.98 8.08 2.72
C ARG A 461 38.28 8.45 4.04
N VAL A 462 38.37 7.64 5.11
CA VAL A 462 37.62 7.88 6.39
C VAL A 462 37.83 9.28 6.97
N LEU A 463 39.07 9.76 7.03
CA LEU A 463 39.38 11.08 7.59
C LEU A 463 38.88 12.23 6.69
N GLN A 464 38.84 12.02 5.36
CA GLN A 464 38.32 13.00 4.41
C GLN A 464 36.80 13.13 4.54
N ALA A 465 36.09 12.00 4.61
CA ALA A 465 34.63 11.97 4.77
C ALA A 465 34.13 12.61 6.08
N ILE A 466 34.95 12.61 7.14
CA ILE A 466 34.53 13.09 8.48
C ILE A 466 35.13 14.48 8.80
N GLY A 467 36.32 14.81 8.30
CA GLY A 467 37.06 16.03 8.65
C GLY A 467 37.04 17.16 7.61
N GLU A 468 37.18 16.85 6.32
CA GLU A 468 37.39 17.83 5.24
C GLU A 468 36.48 17.54 4.03
N PHE A 469 35.16 17.64 4.24
CA PHE A 469 34.19 17.55 3.16
C PHE A 469 34.11 18.87 2.38
N GLU A 470 34.76 18.94 1.21
CA GLU A 470 34.57 20.02 0.23
C GLU A 470 33.39 19.70 -0.71
N PRO A 471 32.25 20.42 -0.66
CA PRO A 471 31.02 20.08 -1.41
C PRO A 471 31.08 20.32 -2.94
N GLY A 472 32.27 20.40 -3.52
CA GLY A 472 32.50 20.69 -4.94
C GLY A 472 33.40 19.67 -5.65
N ARG A 473 33.85 18.63 -4.95
CA ARG A 473 34.81 17.64 -5.45
C ARG A 473 34.26 16.20 -5.34
N LEU A 474 33.03 16.03 -5.82
CA LEU A 474 32.50 14.71 -6.16
C LEU A 474 32.84 14.49 -7.64
N ASP A 475 33.70 13.51 -7.91
CA ASP A 475 33.98 13.07 -9.28
C ASP A 475 32.73 12.36 -9.85
N GLY A 476 32.58 12.26 -11.17
CA GLY A 476 31.33 11.79 -11.80
C GLY A 476 30.83 10.42 -11.33
N GLU A 477 31.71 9.52 -10.90
CA GLU A 477 31.31 8.21 -10.33
C GLU A 477 30.80 8.29 -8.88
N ASP A 478 31.19 9.32 -8.09
CA ASP A 478 30.73 9.53 -6.71
C ASP A 478 29.35 10.22 -6.64
N LEU A 479 28.81 10.73 -7.77
CA LEU A 479 27.46 11.32 -7.86
C LEU A 479 26.36 10.29 -8.16
N HIS A 480 26.69 9.13 -8.75
CA HIS A 480 25.76 8.02 -9.07
C HIS A 480 25.45 7.12 -7.86
N ALA A 481 25.31 7.71 -6.68
CA ALA A 481 25.32 6.98 -5.39
C ALA A 481 24.21 7.39 -4.42
N ILE A 482 23.63 8.58 -4.61
CA ILE A 482 22.28 8.92 -4.14
C ILE A 482 21.46 9.05 -5.40
N ASP A 483 21.15 7.92 -6.05
CA ASP A 483 20.47 8.00 -7.33
C ASP A 483 19.07 8.62 -7.17
N MET A 484 18.39 8.41 -6.02
CA MET A 484 17.04 8.92 -5.79
C MET A 484 16.77 9.34 -4.33
N LEU A 485 16.03 10.44 -4.17
CA LEU A 485 15.26 10.75 -2.96
C LEU A 485 13.77 10.78 -3.33
N ASP A 486 12.91 10.14 -2.53
CA ASP A 486 11.45 10.32 -2.59
C ASP A 486 11.02 11.42 -1.60
N VAL A 487 10.12 12.31 -2.02
CA VAL A 487 9.69 13.48 -1.23
C VAL A 487 8.17 13.49 -1.06
N TYR A 488 7.72 13.41 0.20
CA TYR A 488 6.31 13.53 0.57
C TYR A 488 6.03 14.94 1.09
N LEU A 489 5.09 15.64 0.43
CA LEU A 489 4.82 17.04 0.67
C LEU A 489 3.75 17.25 1.76
N PRO A 490 3.86 18.32 2.59
CA PRO A 490 2.87 18.65 3.60
C PRO A 490 1.46 18.81 3.02
N THR A 491 0.49 18.06 3.55
CA THR A 491 -0.91 18.08 3.08
C THR A 491 -1.79 19.10 3.80
N SER A 492 -1.28 19.79 4.83
CA SER A 492 -2.01 20.82 5.58
C SER A 492 -1.29 22.17 5.62
N ARG A 493 -1.94 23.21 5.07
CA ARG A 493 -1.45 24.60 5.14
C ARG A 493 -1.45 25.21 6.55
N GLN A 494 -2.16 24.62 7.53
CA GLN A 494 -2.35 25.22 8.86
C GLN A 494 -1.08 25.22 9.75
N SER A 495 -0.01 24.56 9.31
CA SER A 495 1.20 24.31 10.11
C SER A 495 2.44 25.05 9.59
N THR A 496 2.34 25.85 8.51
CA THR A 496 3.50 26.53 7.93
C THR A 496 3.78 27.86 8.63
N LYS A 497 4.93 27.97 9.30
CA LYS A 497 5.33 29.19 10.02
C LYS A 497 5.95 30.15 9.00
N ASN A 498 5.20 31.16 8.57
CA ASN A 498 5.60 32.09 7.49
C ASN A 498 5.91 31.37 6.16
N GLY A 499 5.14 30.33 5.80
CA GLY A 499 5.38 29.54 4.58
C GLY A 499 6.57 28.56 4.65
N LYS A 500 7.25 28.47 5.80
CA LYS A 500 8.34 27.52 6.00
C LYS A 500 7.89 26.20 6.63
N VAL A 501 8.50 25.10 6.19
CA VAL A 501 8.21 23.73 6.65
C VAL A 501 9.45 22.99 7.16
N PRO A 502 9.36 22.24 8.28
CA PRO A 502 10.44 21.41 8.79
C PRO A 502 10.66 20.17 7.91
N ALA A 503 11.92 19.77 7.75
CA ALA A 503 12.27 18.55 7.02
C ALA A 503 12.35 17.33 7.96
N PHE A 504 11.96 16.15 7.47
CA PHE A 504 12.16 14.87 8.14
C PHE A 504 12.85 13.91 7.17
N VAL A 505 14.12 13.60 7.40
CA VAL A 505 14.94 12.72 6.55
C VAL A 505 14.91 11.31 7.12
N HIS A 506 14.48 10.33 6.34
CA HIS A 506 14.43 8.93 6.72
C HIS A 506 15.43 8.11 5.88
N PHE A 507 16.26 7.31 6.56
CA PHE A 507 17.11 6.30 5.95
C PHE A 507 16.54 4.91 6.21
N HIS A 508 16.29 4.17 5.13
CA HIS A 508 15.62 2.87 5.16
C HIS A 508 16.41 1.76 5.91
N GLY A 509 15.72 0.69 6.25
CA GLY A 509 16.26 -0.49 6.94
C GLY A 509 17.10 -1.42 6.07
N GLY A 510 17.03 -2.73 6.33
CA GLY A 510 17.76 -3.75 5.56
C GLY A 510 19.23 -3.96 5.96
N GLY A 511 19.59 -3.64 7.21
CA GLY A 511 20.94 -3.89 7.74
C GLY A 511 22.05 -3.16 6.97
N MET A 512 21.74 -2.03 6.32
CA MET A 512 22.65 -1.31 5.43
C MET A 512 23.16 -2.12 4.22
N VAL A 513 22.63 -3.31 3.94
CA VAL A 513 23.08 -4.18 2.82
C VAL A 513 22.01 -4.37 1.75
N THR A 514 20.75 -4.11 2.08
CA THR A 514 19.55 -4.17 1.22
C THR A 514 18.55 -3.06 1.62
N GLY A 515 17.43 -2.92 0.92
CA GLY A 515 16.39 -1.90 1.15
C GLY A 515 16.44 -0.75 0.13
N SER A 516 15.44 0.13 0.15
CA SER A 516 15.34 1.31 -0.72
C SER A 516 14.49 2.42 -0.09
N GLN A 517 14.52 3.62 -0.69
CA GLN A 517 13.69 4.76 -0.33
C GLN A 517 12.16 4.52 -0.39
N ASN A 518 11.70 3.65 -1.30
CA ASN A 518 10.29 3.32 -1.56
C ASN A 518 9.86 1.93 -1.05
N ASP A 519 10.65 1.36 -0.14
CA ASP A 519 10.52 -0.02 0.29
C ASP A 519 9.17 -0.32 0.99
N PRO A 520 8.55 -1.51 0.77
CA PRO A 520 7.31 -1.89 1.47
C PRO A 520 7.40 -1.95 3.00
N PHE A 521 8.61 -1.95 3.59
CA PHE A 521 8.81 -1.83 5.03
C PHE A 521 9.05 -0.38 5.51
N PHE A 522 8.90 0.62 4.64
CA PHE A 522 8.90 2.03 5.03
C PHE A 522 7.72 2.30 5.99
N PRO A 523 7.94 2.91 7.17
CA PRO A 523 6.86 3.15 8.12
C PRO A 523 5.79 4.11 7.59
N GLU A 524 4.61 3.59 7.30
CA GLU A 524 3.46 4.30 6.73
C GLU A 524 3.18 5.64 7.45
N TRP A 525 3.11 5.63 8.78
CA TRP A 525 2.88 6.85 9.57
C TRP A 525 3.94 7.96 9.38
N ILE A 526 5.15 7.64 8.91
CA ILE A 526 6.19 8.62 8.57
C ILE A 526 5.83 9.36 7.28
N ASN A 527 5.33 8.69 6.23
CA ASN A 527 4.99 9.35 4.97
C ASN A 527 3.54 9.84 4.89
N THR A 528 2.69 9.53 5.87
CA THR A 528 1.28 9.97 5.90
C THR A 528 0.98 10.96 7.02
N ILE A 529 1.27 10.61 8.28
CA ILE A 529 0.92 11.44 9.44
C ILE A 529 1.85 12.64 9.57
N LEU A 530 3.16 12.51 9.29
CA LEU A 530 4.08 13.65 9.37
C LEU A 530 3.78 14.73 8.32
N PRO A 531 3.48 14.41 7.05
CA PRO A 531 3.00 15.41 6.08
C PRO A 531 1.67 16.04 6.47
N ALA A 532 0.71 15.27 7.01
CA ALA A 532 -0.52 15.82 7.58
C ALA A 532 -0.30 16.71 8.81
N LYS A 533 0.87 16.61 9.46
CA LYS A 533 1.32 17.47 10.56
C LYS A 533 2.26 18.61 10.15
N GLY A 534 2.53 18.79 8.86
CA GLY A 534 3.31 19.91 8.34
C GLY A 534 4.76 19.64 7.97
N PHE A 535 5.24 18.39 8.11
CA PHE A 535 6.61 18.04 7.75
C PHE A 535 6.74 17.73 6.27
N LEU A 536 7.82 18.21 5.65
CA LEU A 536 8.27 17.70 4.37
C LEU A 536 9.14 16.47 4.66
N VAL A 537 8.73 15.30 4.19
CA VAL A 537 9.44 14.04 4.45
C VAL A 537 10.29 13.68 3.24
N VAL A 538 11.53 13.29 3.49
CA VAL A 538 12.49 12.84 2.46
C VAL A 538 12.92 11.43 2.82
N SER A 539 12.58 10.45 1.99
CA SER A 539 13.14 9.11 2.07
C SER A 539 14.39 9.05 1.20
N ALA A 540 15.51 8.58 1.74
CA ALA A 540 16.81 8.65 1.11
C ALA A 540 17.47 7.27 0.96
N ASP A 541 17.86 6.94 -0.28
CA ASP A 541 18.81 5.87 -0.56
C ASP A 541 20.22 6.26 -0.08
N TYR A 542 21.06 5.26 0.13
CA TYR A 542 22.46 5.41 0.52
C TYR A 542 23.26 4.19 0.07
N ARG A 543 24.56 4.33 -0.26
CA ARG A 543 25.37 3.20 -0.73
C ARG A 543 25.35 2.05 0.28
N LEU A 544 24.85 0.91 -0.18
CA LEU A 544 24.72 -0.29 0.60
C LEU A 544 26.10 -0.93 0.81
N LEU A 545 26.38 -1.35 2.05
CA LEU A 545 27.64 -1.95 2.47
C LEU A 545 27.98 -3.18 1.61
N PHE A 546 29.26 -3.26 1.24
CA PHE A 546 29.82 -4.23 0.31
C PHE A 546 29.28 -4.11 -1.14
N PRO A 547 30.14 -3.80 -2.14
CA PRO A 547 31.56 -3.47 -2.02
C PRO A 547 31.81 -2.07 -1.44
N SER A 548 30.77 -1.24 -1.29
CA SER A 548 30.83 0.09 -0.67
C SER A 548 31.25 0.03 0.80
N THR A 549 31.90 1.08 1.27
CA THR A 549 32.36 1.25 2.66
C THR A 549 31.46 2.22 3.43
N PRO A 550 31.53 2.28 4.76
CA PRO A 550 30.76 3.27 5.51
C PRO A 550 31.27 4.71 5.32
N ALA A 551 32.49 4.92 4.81
CA ALA A 551 32.95 6.25 4.42
C ALA A 551 32.19 6.76 3.18
N ASP A 552 31.86 5.85 2.27
CA ASP A 552 31.02 6.13 1.10
C ASP A 552 29.60 6.50 1.56
N MET A 553 29.01 5.70 2.45
CA MET A 553 27.70 5.98 3.07
C MET A 553 27.67 7.29 3.89
N ILE A 554 28.75 7.63 4.61
CA ILE A 554 28.87 8.94 5.30
C ILE A 554 28.91 10.09 4.28
N THR A 555 29.58 9.90 3.14
CA THR A 555 29.58 10.87 2.02
C THR A 555 28.18 11.06 1.44
N ASP A 556 27.39 9.99 1.39
CA ASP A 556 25.99 10.06 0.95
C ASP A 556 25.13 10.82 1.98
N VAL A 557 25.30 10.54 3.28
CA VAL A 557 24.64 11.30 4.36
C VAL A 557 24.98 12.80 4.29
N HIS A 558 26.23 13.16 4.01
CA HIS A 558 26.64 14.55 3.80
C HIS A 558 25.88 15.21 2.66
N THR A 559 25.72 14.52 1.53
CA THR A 559 25.03 15.07 0.35
C THR A 559 23.52 15.14 0.58
N ALA A 560 22.88 14.07 1.07
CA ALA A 560 21.44 14.04 1.36
C ALA A 560 21.00 15.12 2.36
N THR A 561 21.84 15.46 3.34
CA THR A 561 21.55 16.52 4.31
C THR A 561 21.93 17.92 3.81
N ALA A 562 23.08 18.09 3.16
CA ALA A 562 23.54 19.39 2.68
C ALA A 562 22.69 19.96 1.55
N GLU A 563 22.11 19.10 0.70
CA GLU A 563 21.27 19.53 -0.41
C GLU A 563 19.92 20.11 0.03
N LEU A 564 19.40 19.74 1.21
CA LEU A 564 18.24 20.40 1.83
C LEU A 564 18.48 21.91 2.08
N GLY A 565 19.75 22.30 2.27
CA GLY A 565 20.15 23.69 2.47
C GLY A 565 20.60 24.41 1.19
N ARG A 566 20.50 23.80 0.00
CA ARG A 566 21.16 24.29 -1.22
C ARG A 566 20.28 24.29 -2.47
N SER A 567 20.71 25.04 -3.48
CA SER A 567 20.01 25.22 -4.76
C SER A 567 20.37 24.17 -5.83
N ARG A 568 20.99 23.04 -5.45
CA ARG A 568 21.65 22.12 -6.38
C ARG A 568 21.09 20.69 -6.41
N VAL A 569 19.93 20.47 -5.79
CA VAL A 569 19.14 19.22 -5.80
C VAL A 569 18.57 18.83 -7.20
N ARG A 570 19.20 19.29 -8.28
CA ARG A 570 18.74 19.20 -9.68
C ARG A 570 18.82 17.80 -10.30
N GLU A 571 19.60 16.91 -9.69
CA GLU A 571 20.04 15.64 -10.33
C GLU A 571 19.77 14.39 -9.47
N LEU A 572 19.28 14.54 -8.23
CA LEU A 572 19.16 13.46 -7.22
C LEU A 572 17.71 13.16 -6.79
N LEU A 573 16.71 13.70 -7.50
CA LEU A 573 15.29 13.58 -7.13
C LEU A 573 14.53 12.68 -8.10
N ARG A 574 13.88 11.64 -7.56
CA ARG A 574 12.54 11.28 -8.02
C ARG A 574 11.59 11.99 -7.07
N VAL A 575 11.09 13.15 -7.49
CA VAL A 575 9.70 13.38 -7.14
C VAL A 575 8.96 12.22 -7.81
N THR A 576 8.21 11.42 -7.05
CA THR A 576 7.53 10.21 -7.55
C THR A 576 6.46 10.53 -8.61
N TYR A 577 6.31 11.81 -8.94
CA TYR A 577 5.53 12.43 -10.00
C TYR A 577 6.44 13.37 -10.81
N LEU A 578 6.30 13.36 -12.14
CA LEU A 578 7.03 14.14 -13.17
C LEU A 578 8.38 13.57 -13.65
N SER A 579 8.45 13.37 -14.97
CA SER A 579 9.69 13.19 -15.71
C SER A 579 10.38 14.53 -16.02
N ALA A 580 11.72 14.53 -15.96
CA ALA A 580 12.59 15.47 -16.68
C ALA A 580 12.41 17.00 -16.46
N SER A 581 12.01 17.44 -15.26
CA SER A 581 12.14 18.86 -14.87
C SER A 581 13.54 19.16 -14.34
N SER A 582 14.22 20.16 -14.91
CA SER A 582 15.56 20.63 -14.45
C SER A 582 15.51 21.71 -13.35
N THR A 583 14.34 21.89 -12.73
CA THR A 583 14.07 22.93 -11.73
C THR A 583 14.67 22.56 -10.37
N PRO A 584 15.48 23.42 -9.71
CA PRO A 584 15.99 23.15 -8.36
C PRO A 584 14.87 22.90 -7.34
N LEU A 585 15.06 21.97 -6.38
CA LEU A 585 14.08 21.70 -5.31
C LEU A 585 13.59 22.99 -4.64
N ASN A 586 14.50 23.87 -4.21
CA ASN A 586 14.10 25.11 -3.55
C ASN A 586 13.31 26.07 -4.48
N THR A 587 13.52 26.03 -5.80
CA THR A 587 12.75 26.81 -6.78
C THR A 587 11.39 26.16 -7.07
N TRP A 588 11.34 24.82 -7.14
CA TRP A 588 10.11 24.06 -7.30
C TRP A 588 9.21 24.15 -6.06
N LEU A 589 9.76 23.94 -4.86
CA LEU A 589 9.04 24.19 -3.60
C LEU A 589 8.55 25.64 -3.53
N SER A 590 9.39 26.63 -3.91
CA SER A 590 8.94 28.04 -3.98
C SER A 590 7.81 28.25 -5.00
N SER A 591 7.75 27.48 -6.09
CA SER A 591 6.63 27.51 -7.04
C SER A 591 5.33 26.88 -6.50
N LEU A 592 5.43 26.13 -5.40
CA LEU A 592 4.31 25.61 -4.61
C LEU A 592 3.96 26.50 -3.39
N ASP A 593 4.55 27.70 -3.28
CA ASP A 593 4.54 28.57 -2.09
C ASP A 593 5.10 27.89 -0.80
N ILE A 594 5.94 26.86 -0.97
CA ILE A 594 6.62 26.15 0.13
C ILE A 594 8.07 26.62 0.20
N ALA A 595 8.51 27.09 1.37
CA ALA A 595 9.92 27.25 1.66
C ALA A 595 10.38 26.13 2.60
N LEU A 596 11.52 25.50 2.33
CA LEU A 596 12.19 24.69 3.35
C LEU A 596 12.64 25.60 4.50
N ASP A 597 12.35 25.21 5.73
CA ASP A 597 13.12 25.74 6.84
C ASP A 597 14.47 25.04 6.87
N ALA A 598 15.52 25.77 6.49
CA ALA A 598 16.90 25.27 6.49
C ALA A 598 17.48 25.05 7.90
N SER A 599 16.69 25.24 8.96
CA SER A 599 17.13 25.19 10.37
C SER A 599 16.67 23.93 11.12
N PRO A 600 15.41 23.47 11.02
CA PRO A 600 14.92 22.23 11.60
C PRO A 600 14.82 21.08 10.59
N SER A 601 15.84 20.22 10.56
CA SER A 601 15.70 18.85 10.05
C SER A 601 15.61 17.84 11.20
N VAL A 602 14.76 16.84 11.06
CA VAL A 602 14.77 15.62 11.88
C VAL A 602 15.45 14.54 11.05
N VAL A 603 16.33 13.74 11.66
CA VAL A 603 16.93 12.57 11.00
C VAL A 603 16.43 11.28 11.65
N SER A 604 16.07 10.32 10.82
CA SER A 604 15.42 9.07 11.19
C SER A 604 16.11 7.89 10.53
N GLY A 605 16.22 6.78 11.26
CA GLY A 605 16.67 5.51 10.69
C GLY A 605 15.92 4.32 11.29
N GLN A 606 15.59 3.34 10.46
CA GLN A 606 15.01 2.07 10.87
C GLN A 606 16.07 0.97 10.83
N SER A 607 16.16 0.09 11.84
CA SER A 607 17.09 -1.05 11.82
C SER A 607 18.52 -0.59 11.42
N GLY A 608 19.13 -1.16 10.36
CA GLY A 608 20.42 -0.72 9.82
C GLY A 608 20.52 0.75 9.40
N GLY A 609 19.42 1.35 8.91
CA GLY A 609 19.35 2.78 8.55
C GLY A 609 19.58 3.74 9.72
N ASN A 610 19.59 3.24 10.96
CA ASN A 610 20.03 4.01 12.11
C ASN A 610 21.51 4.43 12.02
N TYR A 611 22.38 3.72 11.29
CA TYR A 611 23.77 4.12 11.12
C TYR A 611 23.93 5.42 10.30
N PRO A 612 23.37 5.56 9.07
CA PRO A 612 23.40 6.84 8.36
C PRO A 612 22.64 7.96 9.10
N ALA A 613 21.51 7.65 9.76
CA ALA A 613 20.81 8.63 10.61
C ALA A 613 21.67 9.13 11.78
N ARG A 614 22.43 8.22 12.43
CA ARG A 614 23.40 8.56 13.48
C ARG A 614 24.53 9.42 12.93
N ALA A 615 25.06 9.09 11.74
CA ALA A 615 26.11 9.88 11.10
C ALA A 615 25.64 11.32 10.90
N ALA A 616 24.41 11.52 10.42
CA ALA A 616 23.80 12.83 10.26
C ALA A 616 23.64 13.60 11.59
N ALA A 617 23.38 12.87 12.69
CA ALA A 617 23.18 13.44 14.02
C ALA A 617 24.50 13.75 14.77
N THR A 618 25.59 13.01 14.53
CA THR A 618 26.84 13.11 15.31
C THR A 618 27.99 13.79 14.59
N ILE A 619 28.09 13.70 13.25
CA ILE A 619 29.25 14.21 12.51
C ILE A 619 29.20 15.76 12.46
N PRO A 620 30.20 16.49 13.00
CA PRO A 620 30.11 17.95 13.15
C PRO A 620 30.06 18.73 11.84
N THR A 621 30.59 18.16 10.75
CA THR A 621 30.64 18.71 9.40
C THR A 621 29.33 18.52 8.63
N VAL A 622 28.41 17.66 9.10
CA VAL A 622 27.05 17.57 8.55
C VAL A 622 26.28 18.87 8.85
N LYS A 623 25.60 19.40 7.81
CA LYS A 623 24.83 20.66 7.83
C LYS A 623 23.60 20.53 6.92
N PRO A 624 22.44 21.13 7.26
CA PRO A 624 22.15 21.75 8.56
C PRO A 624 22.18 20.71 9.68
N ARG A 625 22.44 21.14 10.92
CA ARG A 625 22.45 20.20 12.05
C ARG A 625 21.00 19.80 12.38
N PRO A 626 20.69 18.50 12.52
CA PRO A 626 19.35 18.09 12.89
C PRO A 626 18.93 18.64 14.26
N ILE A 627 17.65 18.98 14.41
CA ILE A 627 17.02 19.38 15.69
C ILE A 627 16.61 18.18 16.55
N ALA A 628 16.51 17.00 15.93
CA ALA A 628 16.20 15.74 16.59
C ALA A 628 16.76 14.56 15.80
N TRP A 629 17.10 13.50 16.53
CA TRP A 629 17.39 12.18 15.98
C TRP A 629 16.31 11.19 16.45
N PHE A 630 15.75 10.43 15.52
CA PHE A 630 14.72 9.43 15.75
C PHE A 630 15.22 8.05 15.31
N THR A 631 14.84 6.99 16.03
CA THR A 631 15.16 5.62 15.62
C THR A 631 14.03 4.63 15.90
N LEU A 632 13.87 3.70 14.96
CA LEU A 632 12.97 2.55 15.01
C LEU A 632 13.82 1.28 15.07
N PHE A 633 13.85 0.62 16.24
CA PHE A 633 14.58 -0.63 16.49
C PHE A 633 16.00 -0.60 15.90
N GLY A 634 16.68 0.52 16.14
CA GLY A 634 17.88 0.93 15.41
C GLY A 634 19.12 0.14 15.79
N GLN A 635 19.82 -0.32 14.75
CA GLN A 635 21.10 -1.02 14.86
C GLN A 635 22.24 -0.08 15.23
N GLY A 636 23.31 -0.62 15.80
CA GLY A 636 24.63 0.00 15.68
C GLY A 636 24.98 1.01 16.76
N SER A 637 24.55 0.72 17.97
CA SER A 637 24.84 1.50 19.17
C SER A 637 25.86 0.83 20.08
N ASP A 638 26.02 -0.50 19.96
CA ASP A 638 27.10 -1.25 20.60
C ASP A 638 27.83 -2.24 19.68
N TRP A 639 28.42 -1.76 18.58
CA TRP A 639 29.22 -2.58 17.65
C TRP A 639 30.35 -3.42 18.30
N LEU A 640 30.68 -3.21 19.57
CA LEU A 640 31.69 -3.94 20.33
C LEU A 640 31.11 -4.94 21.35
N SER A 641 29.79 -5.17 21.30
CA SER A 641 29.09 -6.19 22.10
C SER A 641 29.44 -7.60 21.63
N ASP A 642 29.19 -8.59 22.48
CA ASP A 642 29.36 -10.00 22.11
C ASP A 642 28.41 -10.44 20.98
N PHE A 643 27.28 -9.74 20.81
CA PHE A 643 26.31 -10.02 19.75
C PHE A 643 26.89 -9.68 18.36
N TRP A 644 27.40 -8.46 18.17
CA TRP A 644 27.93 -8.04 16.86
C TRP A 644 29.29 -8.67 16.52
N LEU A 645 30.05 -9.12 17.53
CA LEU A 645 31.38 -9.73 17.36
C LEU A 645 31.36 -11.26 17.29
N SER A 646 30.20 -11.91 17.43
CA SER A 646 30.07 -13.37 17.38
C SER A 646 29.07 -13.82 16.31
N PRO A 647 29.23 -15.02 15.73
CA PRO A 647 28.21 -15.64 14.88
C PRO A 647 26.83 -15.73 15.56
N GLN A 648 25.79 -15.27 14.88
CA GLN A 648 24.39 -15.27 15.34
C GLN A 648 23.51 -16.19 14.49
N ASN A 649 22.57 -16.91 15.12
CA ASN A 649 21.55 -17.67 14.39
C ASN A 649 20.26 -16.85 14.26
N VAL A 650 20.19 -15.99 13.26
CA VAL A 650 19.03 -15.12 12.98
C VAL A 650 17.91 -15.79 12.17
N LEU A 651 18.12 -17.01 11.66
CA LEU A 651 17.13 -17.70 10.81
C LEU A 651 15.77 -17.97 11.48
N PRO A 652 15.68 -18.36 12.77
CA PRO A 652 14.39 -18.57 13.43
C PRO A 652 13.51 -17.32 13.43
N TYR A 653 14.12 -16.13 13.52
CA TYR A 653 13.48 -14.82 13.62
C TYR A 653 13.39 -14.08 12.26
N THR A 654 13.75 -14.77 11.18
CA THR A 654 13.58 -14.29 9.79
C THR A 654 12.78 -15.28 8.93
N PRO A 655 11.72 -15.95 9.44
CA PRO A 655 11.08 -17.07 8.76
C PRO A 655 10.33 -16.66 7.48
N PHE A 656 10.06 -15.37 7.29
CA PHE A 656 9.45 -14.81 6.09
C PHE A 656 10.46 -14.43 5.01
N PHE A 657 11.75 -14.21 5.33
CA PHE A 657 12.76 -13.89 4.32
C PHE A 657 13.21 -15.14 3.52
N GLU A 658 13.60 -14.93 2.26
CA GLU A 658 14.40 -15.87 1.48
C GLU A 658 15.84 -15.87 1.99
N TYR A 659 16.41 -17.06 2.18
CA TYR A 659 17.83 -17.24 2.42
C TYR A 659 18.41 -18.36 1.55
N ASP A 660 19.37 -17.99 0.71
CA ASP A 660 20.27 -18.87 -0.03
C ASP A 660 21.72 -18.43 0.23
N GLN A 661 22.43 -19.22 1.04
CA GLN A 661 23.83 -18.98 1.36
C GLN A 661 24.73 -18.95 0.11
N THR A 662 24.34 -19.61 -0.98
CA THR A 662 25.07 -19.63 -2.24
C THR A 662 25.04 -18.25 -2.89
N ARG A 663 23.87 -17.59 -2.92
CA ARG A 663 23.74 -16.21 -3.44
C ARG A 663 24.58 -15.23 -2.63
N ALA A 664 24.54 -15.32 -1.30
CA ALA A 664 25.39 -14.50 -0.44
C ALA A 664 26.87 -14.68 -0.79
N LYS A 665 27.34 -15.94 -0.90
CA LYS A 665 28.72 -16.29 -1.29
C LYS A 665 29.09 -15.72 -2.67
N THR A 666 28.21 -15.82 -3.67
CA THR A 666 28.45 -15.30 -5.02
C THR A 666 28.50 -13.78 -5.07
N VAL A 667 27.74 -13.05 -4.25
CA VAL A 667 27.86 -11.59 -4.18
C VAL A 667 29.24 -11.21 -3.61
N VAL A 668 29.71 -11.91 -2.57
CA VAL A 668 30.97 -11.57 -1.86
C VAL A 668 32.25 -12.08 -2.53
N GLU A 669 32.14 -12.87 -3.59
CA GLU A 669 33.27 -13.28 -4.44
C GLU A 669 34.04 -12.04 -4.97
N PRO A 670 35.39 -12.05 -4.97
CA PRO A 670 36.19 -10.96 -5.49
C PRO A 670 35.81 -10.56 -6.93
N GLY A 671 35.41 -9.29 -7.11
CA GLY A 671 35.00 -8.74 -8.41
C GLY A 671 33.56 -9.03 -8.83
N ARG A 672 32.74 -9.72 -8.01
CA ARG A 672 31.30 -9.92 -8.27
C ARG A 672 30.40 -8.84 -7.69
N GLY A 673 30.77 -8.28 -6.53
CA GLY A 673 30.01 -7.24 -5.86
C GLY A 673 29.87 -5.98 -6.71
N LYS A 674 28.64 -5.46 -6.84
CA LYS A 674 28.33 -4.18 -7.47
C LYS A 674 28.03 -3.12 -6.41
N VAL A 675 28.55 -1.91 -6.60
CA VAL A 675 28.07 -0.72 -5.86
C VAL A 675 26.60 -0.52 -6.25
N VAL A 676 25.75 -0.39 -5.24
CA VAL A 676 24.32 -0.10 -5.36
C VAL A 676 23.89 0.79 -4.20
N SER A 677 22.92 1.66 -4.47
CA SER A 677 22.27 2.59 -3.55
C SER A 677 20.90 2.04 -3.10
N ASP A 678 20.26 1.21 -3.93
CA ASP A 678 18.98 0.58 -3.70
C ASP A 678 19.03 -0.97 -3.85
N SER A 679 18.07 -1.63 -3.21
CA SER A 679 17.89 -3.08 -3.20
C SER A 679 16.51 -3.38 -2.60
N ALA A 680 15.46 -2.85 -3.22
CA ALA A 680 14.08 -2.86 -2.72
C ALA A 680 13.57 -4.29 -2.39
N TYR A 681 12.90 -4.43 -1.25
CA TYR A 681 12.24 -5.68 -0.86
C TYR A 681 11.02 -5.99 -1.72
N LEU A 682 10.79 -7.27 -2.03
CA LEU A 682 9.68 -7.76 -2.85
C LEU A 682 9.21 -9.17 -2.44
N THR A 683 7.93 -9.44 -2.63
CA THR A 683 7.35 -10.77 -2.36
C THR A 683 7.66 -11.73 -3.51
N LEU A 684 8.37 -12.81 -3.20
CA LEU A 684 8.73 -13.89 -4.11
C LEU A 684 7.63 -14.93 -4.24
N LYS A 685 7.70 -15.71 -5.34
CA LYS A 685 6.85 -16.88 -5.56
C LYS A 685 7.00 -17.87 -4.39
N GLY A 686 5.89 -18.13 -3.69
CA GLY A 686 5.86 -18.93 -2.46
C GLY A 686 5.70 -18.13 -1.16
N GLY A 687 5.54 -16.80 -1.23
CA GLY A 687 5.21 -15.94 -0.08
C GLY A 687 6.40 -15.56 0.80
N LYS A 688 7.62 -15.86 0.36
CA LYS A 688 8.86 -15.37 0.97
C LYS A 688 9.14 -13.93 0.53
N VAL A 689 9.86 -13.18 1.34
CA VAL A 689 10.37 -11.84 0.99
C VAL A 689 11.83 -11.95 0.53
N GLY A 690 12.11 -11.48 -0.67
CA GLY A 690 13.46 -11.29 -1.19
C GLY A 690 13.67 -9.82 -1.57
N ASP A 691 14.68 -9.54 -2.37
CA ASP A 691 14.99 -8.19 -2.84
C ASP A 691 15.39 -8.19 -4.32
N THR A 692 15.38 -7.03 -4.96
CA THR A 692 15.67 -6.86 -6.41
C THR A 692 17.06 -7.31 -6.85
N THR A 693 18.01 -7.44 -5.92
CA THR A 693 19.43 -7.72 -6.22
C THR A 693 19.96 -9.01 -5.56
N GLY A 694 19.14 -9.69 -4.75
CA GLY A 694 19.52 -10.83 -3.93
C GLY A 694 20.38 -10.51 -2.70
N ARG A 695 20.53 -9.22 -2.34
CA ARG A 695 21.42 -8.76 -1.26
C ARG A 695 20.87 -8.92 0.16
N ASN A 696 19.58 -9.21 0.35
CA ASN A 696 19.03 -9.60 1.66
C ASN A 696 19.78 -10.79 2.28
N ASN A 697 20.26 -11.69 1.41
CA ASN A 697 21.08 -12.84 1.79
C ASN A 697 22.40 -12.45 2.49
N LEU A 698 22.93 -11.24 2.23
CA LEU A 698 24.15 -10.74 2.88
C LEU A 698 23.96 -10.51 4.37
N TYR A 699 22.82 -9.96 4.81
CA TYR A 699 22.58 -9.68 6.24
C TYR A 699 22.65 -10.97 7.06
N ILE A 700 21.87 -11.97 6.64
CA ILE A 700 21.79 -13.29 7.28
C ILE A 700 23.17 -13.96 7.22
N TYR A 701 23.89 -13.87 6.10
CA TYR A 701 25.22 -14.44 5.95
C TYR A 701 26.26 -13.78 6.87
N PHE A 702 26.29 -12.45 6.98
CA PHE A 702 27.21 -11.72 7.85
C PHE A 702 26.91 -11.96 9.33
N ALA A 703 25.63 -12.04 9.71
CA ALA A 703 25.22 -12.43 11.05
C ALA A 703 25.66 -13.87 11.38
N GLN A 704 25.39 -14.84 10.51
CA GLN A 704 25.76 -16.25 10.71
C GLN A 704 27.28 -16.52 10.71
N THR A 705 28.08 -15.63 10.14
CA THR A 705 29.55 -15.77 10.08
C THR A 705 30.29 -14.93 11.11
N GLY A 706 29.63 -13.94 11.72
CA GLY A 706 30.26 -12.97 12.63
C GLY A 706 31.08 -11.88 11.91
N PHE A 707 31.00 -11.79 10.57
CA PHE A 707 31.79 -10.82 9.77
C PHE A 707 31.14 -9.44 9.65
N TYR A 708 30.01 -9.18 10.31
CA TYR A 708 29.30 -7.92 10.19
C TYR A 708 30.16 -6.70 10.57
N VAL A 709 30.94 -6.80 11.66
CA VAL A 709 31.83 -5.73 12.12
C VAL A 709 33.08 -5.60 11.22
N ASP A 710 33.53 -6.66 10.55
CA ASP A 710 34.61 -6.58 9.56
C ASP A 710 34.20 -5.73 8.34
N VAL A 711 32.98 -5.94 7.85
CA VAL A 711 32.40 -5.17 6.74
C VAL A 711 32.17 -3.72 7.16
N LEU A 712 31.52 -3.51 8.31
CA LEU A 712 31.25 -2.19 8.88
C LEU A 712 32.52 -1.39 9.19
N LEU A 713 33.61 -2.00 9.62
CA LEU A 713 34.87 -1.26 9.85
C LEU A 713 35.80 -1.29 8.63
N SER A 714 35.37 -1.93 7.53
CA SER A 714 36.18 -2.19 6.33
C SER A 714 37.58 -2.73 6.66
N SER A 715 37.62 -3.63 7.65
CA SER A 715 38.84 -4.10 8.31
C SER A 715 38.75 -5.61 8.58
N PRO A 716 39.11 -6.47 7.60
CA PRO A 716 39.03 -7.93 7.75
C PRO A 716 39.77 -8.46 8.97
N GLY A 717 39.13 -9.36 9.71
CA GLY A 717 39.65 -9.99 10.94
C GLY A 717 39.42 -9.20 12.22
N ILE A 718 38.93 -7.96 12.17
CA ILE A 718 38.79 -7.11 13.37
C ILE A 718 37.75 -7.65 14.36
N ALA A 719 36.65 -8.25 13.87
CA ALA A 719 35.64 -8.87 14.72
C ALA A 719 36.23 -10.02 15.54
N CYS A 720 37.04 -10.88 14.89
CA CYS A 720 37.75 -11.98 15.54
C CYS A 720 38.76 -11.47 16.60
N GLN A 721 39.56 -10.45 16.25
CA GLN A 721 40.51 -9.82 17.17
C GLN A 721 39.81 -9.23 18.41
N LEU A 722 38.71 -8.50 18.21
CA LEU A 722 37.98 -7.87 19.31
C LEU A 722 37.15 -8.85 20.13
N GLY A 723 36.54 -9.87 19.50
CA GLY A 723 35.73 -10.89 20.15
C GLY A 723 36.50 -11.67 21.23
N THR A 724 37.78 -11.98 20.96
CA THR A 724 38.67 -12.66 21.93
C THR A 724 39.09 -11.78 23.12
N ALA A 725 38.90 -10.46 23.05
CA ALA A 725 39.23 -9.54 24.13
C ALA A 725 38.05 -9.30 25.08
N LEU A 726 38.36 -9.03 26.36
CA LEU A 726 37.36 -8.55 27.34
C LEU A 726 36.65 -7.30 26.81
N CYS A 727 35.32 -7.25 26.93
CA CYS A 727 34.48 -6.15 26.43
C CYS A 727 35.01 -4.75 26.84
N THR A 728 35.49 -4.59 28.08
CA THR A 728 36.06 -3.34 28.61
C THR A 728 37.37 -2.89 27.95
N LYS A 729 38.04 -3.77 27.18
CA LYS A 729 39.30 -3.49 26.48
C LYS A 729 39.12 -3.29 24.97
N ARG A 730 38.01 -3.73 24.37
CA ARG A 730 37.78 -3.71 22.91
C ARG A 730 37.97 -2.32 22.30
N LEU A 731 37.42 -1.27 22.92
CA LEU A 731 37.57 0.10 22.43
C LEU A 731 39.04 0.56 22.38
N SER A 732 39.88 0.12 23.31
CA SER A 732 41.32 0.44 23.33
C SER A 732 42.18 -0.41 22.38
N LEU A 733 41.61 -1.48 21.80
CA LEU A 733 42.27 -2.34 20.82
C LEU A 733 41.94 -1.95 19.38
N LEU A 734 40.95 -1.10 19.16
CA LEU A 734 40.63 -0.55 17.85
C LEU A 734 41.72 0.41 17.37
N PRO A 735 42.19 0.28 16.12
CA PRO A 735 43.01 1.30 15.48
C PRO A 735 42.35 2.67 15.53
N ALA A 736 43.11 3.72 15.85
CA ALA A 736 42.60 5.08 15.99
C ALA A 736 41.92 5.61 14.71
N SER A 737 42.32 5.12 13.53
CA SER A 737 41.70 5.41 12.24
C SER A 737 40.28 4.86 12.06
N LEU A 738 39.89 3.84 12.83
CA LEU A 738 38.56 3.21 12.77
C LEU A 738 37.59 3.75 13.82
N LEU A 739 38.09 4.38 14.90
CA LEU A 739 37.25 5.00 15.94
C LEU A 739 36.19 5.98 15.39
N PRO A 740 36.45 6.81 14.35
CA PRO A 740 35.43 7.69 13.78
C PRO A 740 34.23 6.95 13.16
N LEU A 741 34.42 5.73 12.65
CA LEU A 741 33.35 4.88 12.11
C LEU A 741 32.40 4.34 13.19
N LEU A 742 32.75 4.47 14.47
CA LEU A 742 31.81 4.21 15.57
C LEU A 742 30.86 5.38 15.85
N LEU A 743 30.95 6.48 15.10
CA LEU A 743 30.08 7.66 15.17
C LEU A 743 29.91 8.20 16.60
N PRO A 744 31.01 8.60 17.28
CA PRO A 744 30.97 8.98 18.69
C PRO A 744 30.00 10.12 18.96
N MET A 745 29.26 10.01 20.07
CA MET A 745 28.27 11.00 20.50
C MET A 745 28.92 12.01 21.43
N THR A 746 28.36 13.22 21.48
CA THR A 746 28.85 14.32 22.33
C THR A 746 27.66 15.09 22.90
N ALA A 747 27.92 15.99 23.84
CA ALA A 747 26.93 16.99 24.28
C ALA A 747 26.32 17.86 23.16
N SER A 748 26.87 17.82 21.94
CA SER A 748 26.32 18.52 20.76
C SER A 748 25.42 17.65 19.85
N THR A 749 25.25 16.36 20.16
CA THR A 749 24.30 15.45 19.50
C THR A 749 22.87 15.90 19.82
N PRO A 750 21.94 15.95 18.84
CA PRO A 750 20.60 16.46 19.05
C PRO A 750 19.75 15.56 19.97
N PRO A 751 18.68 16.11 20.60
CA PRO A 751 17.74 15.34 21.39
C PRO A 751 17.21 14.10 20.63
N MET A 752 17.17 12.97 21.31
CA MET A 752 16.83 11.68 20.70
C MET A 752 15.45 11.17 21.11
N TYR A 753 14.78 10.45 20.22
CA TYR A 753 13.65 9.56 20.54
C TYR A 753 13.91 8.16 19.99
N ILE A 754 13.78 7.14 20.85
CA ILE A 754 13.96 5.72 20.53
C ILE A 754 12.62 5.01 20.64
N ILE A 755 12.27 4.18 19.65
CA ILE A 755 11.27 3.11 19.80
C ILE A 755 11.98 1.77 19.60
N HIS A 756 11.73 0.80 20.47
CA HIS A 756 12.31 -0.54 20.34
C HIS A 756 11.39 -1.59 20.97
N GLY A 757 11.23 -2.74 20.31
CA GLY A 757 10.54 -3.89 20.89
C GLY A 757 11.33 -4.56 22.02
N THR A 758 10.67 -5.08 23.05
CA THR A 758 11.38 -5.77 24.15
C THR A 758 11.85 -7.17 23.81
N SER A 759 11.33 -7.77 22.72
CA SER A 759 11.68 -9.11 22.25
C SER A 759 12.66 -9.12 21.07
N ASP A 760 13.07 -7.98 20.51
CA ASP A 760 13.83 -7.93 19.24
C ASP A 760 15.11 -8.81 19.24
N HIS A 761 15.06 -9.92 18.52
CA HIS A 761 16.16 -10.88 18.36
C HIS A 761 17.12 -10.55 17.20
N MET A 762 16.77 -9.61 16.33
CA MET A 762 17.58 -9.21 15.17
C MET A 762 18.53 -8.07 15.50
N VAL A 763 18.05 -7.11 16.28
CA VAL A 763 18.82 -6.01 16.87
C VAL A 763 18.52 -6.03 18.37
N PRO A 764 19.47 -6.45 19.23
CA PRO A 764 19.18 -6.57 20.65
C PRO A 764 18.79 -5.22 21.26
N ILE A 765 17.72 -5.18 22.05
CA ILE A 765 17.32 -3.98 22.81
C ILE A 765 18.46 -3.40 23.69
N ALA A 766 19.43 -4.23 24.07
CA ALA A 766 20.67 -3.83 24.74
C ALA A 766 21.46 -2.73 23.99
N ASP A 767 21.47 -2.72 22.66
CA ASP A 767 22.06 -1.64 21.85
C ASP A 767 21.38 -0.30 22.16
N SER A 768 20.05 -0.28 22.21
CA SER A 768 19.27 0.93 22.51
C SER A 768 19.35 1.37 23.97
N TYR A 769 19.47 0.43 24.93
CA TYR A 769 19.82 0.78 26.31
C TYR A 769 21.21 1.43 26.39
N LYS A 770 22.21 0.91 25.68
CA LYS A 770 23.56 1.53 25.66
C LYS A 770 23.54 2.88 24.97
N LEU A 771 22.76 3.04 23.90
CA LEU A 771 22.56 4.30 23.21
C LEU A 771 22.04 5.38 24.14
N LYS A 772 20.90 5.11 24.79
CA LYS A 772 20.27 5.98 25.80
C LYS A 772 21.29 6.37 26.87
N ASN A 773 21.94 5.38 27.48
CA ASN A 773 22.89 5.60 28.57
C ASN A 773 24.12 6.42 28.15
N ASN A 774 24.59 6.31 26.91
CA ASN A 774 25.72 7.10 26.42
C ASN A 774 25.30 8.55 26.10
N LEU A 775 24.13 8.75 25.50
CA LEU A 775 23.57 10.08 25.24
C LEU A 775 23.28 10.85 26.54
N GLU A 776 22.69 10.18 27.55
CA GLU A 776 22.39 10.81 28.83
C GLU A 776 23.66 11.19 29.62
N LYS A 777 24.75 10.41 29.51
CA LYS A 777 26.06 10.79 30.09
C LYS A 777 26.63 12.07 29.47
N GLU A 778 26.41 12.26 28.17
CA GLU A 778 26.75 13.49 27.44
C GLU A 778 25.76 14.63 27.69
N GLY A 779 24.73 14.43 28.53
CA GLY A 779 23.70 15.44 28.84
C GLY A 779 22.62 15.60 27.77
N VAL A 780 22.59 14.73 26.76
CA VAL A 780 21.60 14.78 25.66
C VAL A 780 20.24 14.29 26.17
N LYS A 781 19.18 15.02 25.80
CA LYS A 781 17.79 14.65 26.17
C LYS A 781 17.30 13.47 25.32
N VAL A 782 17.15 12.30 25.93
CA VAL A 782 16.59 11.10 25.30
C VAL A 782 15.14 10.87 25.74
N ARG A 783 14.29 10.43 24.82
CA ARG A 783 13.02 9.75 25.11
C ARG A 783 13.03 8.34 24.55
N VAL A 784 12.30 7.45 25.21
CA VAL A 784 12.17 6.05 24.82
C VAL A 784 10.72 5.61 24.93
N ASP A 785 10.27 4.82 23.96
CA ASP A 785 9.09 3.97 24.06
C ASP A 785 9.56 2.52 23.86
N TRP A 786 9.60 1.76 24.95
CA TRP A 786 9.80 0.31 24.89
C TRP A 786 8.46 -0.33 24.58
N VAL A 787 8.43 -1.17 23.56
CA VAL A 787 7.19 -1.77 23.04
C VAL A 787 7.16 -3.23 23.47
N GLU A 788 6.36 -3.49 24.51
CA GLU A 788 6.39 -4.76 25.23
C GLU A 788 5.98 -5.94 24.34
N GLY A 789 6.72 -7.06 24.43
CA GLY A 789 6.54 -8.26 23.62
C GLY A 789 6.98 -8.14 22.17
N ALA A 790 7.25 -6.94 21.65
CA ALA A 790 7.42 -6.73 20.22
C ALA A 790 8.78 -7.23 19.68
N GLU A 791 8.74 -7.91 18.54
CA GLU A 791 9.90 -8.35 17.74
C GLU A 791 10.45 -7.24 16.83
N HIS A 792 11.49 -7.56 16.04
CA HIS A 792 11.98 -6.69 14.98
C HIS A 792 10.85 -6.24 14.03
N GLY A 793 10.80 -4.96 13.71
CA GLY A 793 9.64 -4.39 12.99
C GLY A 793 8.47 -3.98 13.89
N LEU A 794 8.57 -4.13 15.22
CA LEU A 794 7.50 -3.92 16.21
C LEU A 794 6.29 -4.84 15.99
N LEU A 795 6.57 -6.05 15.53
CA LEU A 795 5.58 -7.10 15.28
C LEU A 795 5.22 -7.81 16.59
N ALA A 796 3.97 -8.24 16.72
CA ALA A 796 3.46 -8.96 17.90
C ALA A 796 3.95 -10.41 18.00
N ASP A 797 4.28 -11.01 16.85
CA ASP A 797 4.87 -12.34 16.69
C ASP A 797 5.48 -12.47 15.28
N ASP A 798 6.05 -13.65 14.98
CA ASP A 798 6.62 -14.01 13.68
C ASP A 798 5.64 -13.95 12.48
N PHE A 799 4.34 -13.70 12.71
CA PHE A 799 3.27 -13.85 11.71
C PHE A 799 2.45 -12.58 11.42
N GLY A 800 2.99 -11.40 11.74
CA GLY A 800 2.77 -10.19 10.93
C GLY A 800 1.52 -9.37 11.28
N GLY A 801 1.44 -8.92 12.52
CA GLY A 801 0.69 -7.73 12.91
C GLY A 801 1.55 -6.82 13.79
N LEU A 802 1.39 -5.50 13.68
CA LEU A 802 1.96 -4.57 14.67
C LEU A 802 1.33 -4.86 16.04
N VAL A 803 2.14 -4.76 17.10
CA VAL A 803 1.67 -4.85 18.49
C VAL A 803 0.54 -3.86 18.81
N GLU A 804 -0.38 -4.33 19.66
CA GLU A 804 -1.51 -3.53 20.14
C GLU A 804 -1.03 -2.25 20.84
N GLY A 805 -1.72 -1.14 20.59
CA GLY A 805 -1.37 0.16 21.16
C GLY A 805 -0.23 0.92 20.47
N PHE A 806 0.37 0.40 19.39
CA PHE A 806 1.41 1.11 18.63
C PHE A 806 0.94 2.48 18.08
N ASP A 807 -0.33 2.63 17.71
CA ASP A 807 -0.97 3.93 17.38
C ASP A 807 -0.71 5.00 18.48
N GLY A 808 -0.71 4.58 19.75
CA GLY A 808 -0.42 5.45 20.89
C GLY A 808 1.06 5.86 20.99
N VAL A 809 1.99 5.02 20.53
CA VAL A 809 3.43 5.34 20.41
C VAL A 809 3.63 6.37 19.30
N VAL A 810 3.06 6.13 18.12
CA VAL A 810 3.08 7.06 16.98
C VAL A 810 2.55 8.44 17.40
N GLY A 811 1.41 8.48 18.09
CA GLY A 811 0.84 9.71 18.64
C GLY A 811 1.79 10.47 19.58
N ARG A 812 2.56 9.78 20.43
CA ARG A 812 3.57 10.42 21.31
C ARG A 812 4.75 11.00 20.52
N VAL A 813 5.24 10.27 19.53
CA VAL A 813 6.35 10.70 18.67
C VAL A 813 5.99 11.91 17.84
N VAL A 814 4.86 11.86 17.12
CA VAL A 814 4.37 12.98 16.29
C VAL A 814 4.20 14.25 17.14
N ASN A 815 3.60 14.15 18.32
CA ASN A 815 3.47 15.28 19.26
C ASN A 815 4.83 15.81 19.78
N TRP A 816 5.85 14.96 19.92
CA TRP A 816 7.19 15.36 20.34
C TRP A 816 7.99 16.05 19.22
N LEU A 817 7.79 15.61 17.98
CA LEU A 817 8.37 16.21 16.78
C LEU A 817 7.76 17.58 16.51
N GLN A 818 6.43 17.70 16.50
CA GLN A 818 5.75 18.99 16.31
C GLN A 818 6.18 20.04 17.35
N LYS A 819 6.35 19.64 18.62
CA LYS A 819 6.86 20.52 19.69
C LYS A 819 8.33 20.95 19.56
N ARG A 820 9.06 20.44 18.56
CA ARG A 820 10.46 20.81 18.25
C ARG A 820 10.58 21.58 16.95
N ALA A 821 9.66 21.36 16.01
CA ALA A 821 9.57 22.15 14.79
C ALA A 821 8.96 23.54 15.01
N ASN A 822 8.08 23.68 16.02
CA ASN A 822 7.38 24.93 16.38
C ASN A 822 8.19 25.85 17.30
#